data_AF-A0A3E0TT15-F1
#
_entry.id   AF-A0A3E0TT15-F1
#
_cell.length_a   1.000
_cell.length_b   1.000
_cell.length_c   1.000
_cell.angle_alpha   90.00
_cell.angle_beta   90.00
_cell.angle_gamma   90.00
#
_symmetry.space_group_name_H-M   'P 1'
#
loop_
_entity.id
_entity.type
_entity.pdbx_description
1 polymer ?
#
loop_
_entity_poly.entity_id
_entity_poly.type
_entity_poly.pdbx_seq_one_letter_code
_entity_poly.pdbx_strand_id
1 'polypeptide(L)'
;MLRSFQMMDFNSTLKSCVYCVSLAILMACGGDNKRANVAPTIDSQDLEVQFAQPLTFDVTASDNNGDKLSYTIARHPQHGKLVYLGENRYTYQPEQGQVIPASFIISVSDGKLSAKTAINVAIIDDNPFQLISHLPAANEAFYSNSGQLTLNFNSVSALPENSQDYSCEHTIGLINQANEECVPVRLSLAANKKQLVIEPQYALPAVTRFSLNIHQTHRNFVGAALIKDYQVNFATAAKQPVINELILTDFDTDYRWLELYNGTASTINLAHYQISTQALNTETFEVSAQHSFVLPEQTLAPGQYYVVQNAHLPFEWRNGFKSTTERFIVTGEQYMYWSTSGYIELMNAADKQVIDVVKFGDYDSDIHATAWQGDNIATDGINIIYRVNNKEAGQNGASKTNWQLSAYPTAGAINDVACEDDLDKDGIPDCNEQAGTTYAGLPLHQWGARAGQPDIFVEIDYMNSDDPGVRPQWHTLAKVKQVFADNGIAIHFDAGTLFAQHSIAPQDRFNLGGGNEVAYSQSTYFAQSPGQSSVLAYKSEHFALARDNIFHYTLFANSQQLDGSYGSAGYAEINGDDLIITLGGWGLNDANETSRNYLINMQSATLVHELGHNFGLLHGGLDGVNNKPNHLSSMNYDYQLSGIPTIGNNEGDRLMQNRYFPNERCTPFTLVNGPEGDFHKYNIGYSHGVSIELFEGDLDEQIGFGHQASSSIDYNCDGEIAKSPVSVDLDLNSYQDDIFTDYNEWQALELDFNTVKPFDAPPILQQLRDISAAPLEELAPSDALLNNIKRAGL
;
A
#
# COMPACT_ATOMS: atom_id res chain seq x y z
N MET A 1 17.68 38.38 37.24
CA MET A 1 18.40 37.96 38.47
C MET A 1 19.80 37.52 38.06
N LEU A 2 20.81 38.03 38.78
CA LEU A 2 22.24 37.63 38.86
C LEU A 2 23.06 37.61 37.53
N ARG A 3 23.86 38.65 37.21
CA ARG A 3 25.24 39.01 37.70
C ARG A 3 26.33 38.11 37.05
N SER A 4 27.49 38.57 36.56
CA SER A 4 28.23 39.85 36.70
C SER A 4 29.59 39.84 35.95
N PHE A 5 30.02 41.01 35.47
CA PHE A 5 31.38 41.64 35.56
C PHE A 5 32.65 40.98 34.97
N GLN A 6 33.28 41.68 33.99
CA GLN A 6 34.59 42.39 34.02
C GLN A 6 35.86 41.52 34.10
N MET A 7 36.86 41.73 33.21
CA MET A 7 37.95 42.71 33.39
C MET A 7 38.98 42.68 32.23
N MET A 8 39.57 43.85 31.99
CA MET A 8 40.72 44.14 31.13
C MET A 8 42.07 43.90 31.85
N ASP A 9 43.11 43.74 31.02
CA ASP A 9 44.43 44.39 31.08
C ASP A 9 45.69 43.78 31.76
N PHE A 10 46.81 44.21 31.14
CA PHE A 10 48.23 44.35 31.57
C PHE A 10 49.20 43.19 31.29
N ASN A 11 50.47 43.36 30.86
CA ASN A 11 51.42 44.49 30.65
C ASN A 11 52.65 43.93 29.87
N SER A 12 53.47 44.60 29.05
CA SER A 12 54.51 45.61 29.38
C SER A 12 55.48 45.71 28.16
N THR A 13 55.69 46.83 27.45
CA THR A 13 56.57 48.03 27.62
C THR A 13 58.09 47.92 27.33
N LEU A 14 58.61 49.00 26.72
CA LEU A 14 60.00 49.50 26.44
C LEU A 14 60.51 49.29 24.99
N LYS A 15 61.04 50.26 24.22
CA LYS A 15 61.74 51.54 24.55
C LYS A 15 61.90 52.46 23.30
N SER A 16 61.80 53.79 23.52
CA SER A 16 62.47 54.95 22.83
C SER A 16 62.13 55.25 21.35
N CYS A 17 61.56 56.39 20.90
CA CYS A 17 61.70 57.83 21.18
C CYS A 17 63.07 58.44 20.80
N VAL A 18 63.16 59.18 19.67
CA VAL A 18 63.93 60.45 19.51
C VAL A 18 63.35 61.29 18.34
N TYR A 19 63.14 62.57 18.65
CA TYR A 19 62.77 63.75 17.83
C TYR A 19 63.68 64.03 16.62
N CYS A 20 63.21 64.71 15.56
CA CYS A 20 63.31 66.18 15.47
C CYS A 20 62.82 66.79 14.14
N VAL A 21 62.33 68.01 14.31
CA VAL A 21 61.82 69.02 13.38
C VAL A 21 62.90 69.55 12.44
N SER A 22 62.55 69.85 11.19
CA SER A 22 62.93 71.12 10.54
C SER A 22 62.26 71.31 9.18
N LEU A 23 61.35 72.27 9.12
CA LEU A 23 60.86 72.91 7.90
C LEU A 23 61.42 74.35 7.88
N ALA A 24 62.29 74.71 6.94
CA ALA A 24 62.53 76.10 6.52
C ALA A 24 63.43 76.18 5.24
N ILE A 25 62.78 76.47 4.12
CA ILE A 25 63.08 77.44 3.04
C ILE A 25 64.56 77.89 2.84
N LEU A 26 65.13 77.69 1.63
CA LEU A 26 65.60 78.78 0.75
C LEU A 26 66.10 78.30 -0.65
N MET A 27 65.63 79.01 -1.67
CA MET A 27 66.17 79.36 -3.01
C MET A 27 67.28 78.55 -3.73
N ALA A 28 66.97 78.29 -5.01
CA ALA A 28 67.82 78.44 -6.20
C ALA A 28 69.11 77.61 -6.38
N CYS A 29 69.07 76.64 -7.29
CA CYS A 29 69.85 76.66 -8.56
C CYS A 29 69.48 75.43 -9.40
N GLY A 30 69.37 75.61 -10.72
CA GLY A 30 69.01 74.54 -11.66
C GLY A 30 70.09 73.47 -11.82
N GLY A 31 69.65 72.24 -12.04
CA GLY A 31 70.46 71.10 -12.45
C GLY A 31 69.61 69.82 -12.52
N ASP A 32 69.37 69.32 -13.74
CA ASP A 32 68.63 68.09 -14.03
C ASP A 32 69.18 66.87 -13.26
N ASN A 33 68.38 66.31 -12.34
CA ASN A 33 68.56 64.94 -11.85
C ASN A 33 67.41 64.07 -12.35
N LYS A 34 67.59 63.43 -13.52
CA LYS A 34 66.74 62.32 -13.96
C LYS A 34 66.82 61.20 -12.90
N ARG A 35 65.74 60.91 -12.19
CA ARG A 35 65.62 59.63 -11.46
C ARG A 35 65.78 58.50 -12.47
N ALA A 36 66.67 57.55 -12.19
CA ALA A 36 66.79 56.35 -13.00
C ALA A 36 65.49 55.54 -12.90
N ASN A 37 64.97 55.08 -14.04
CA ASN A 37 63.77 54.26 -14.14
C ASN A 37 64.02 52.88 -13.50
N VAL A 38 63.12 52.41 -12.67
CA VAL A 38 63.15 51.08 -12.03
C VAL A 38 62.04 50.24 -12.66
N ALA A 39 62.34 49.00 -13.02
CA ALA A 39 61.32 48.11 -13.59
C ALA A 39 60.16 47.87 -12.60
N PRO A 40 58.93 47.65 -13.09
CA PRO A 40 57.80 47.33 -12.22
C PRO A 40 58.03 46.01 -11.46
N THR A 41 57.44 45.90 -10.28
CA THR A 41 57.43 44.68 -9.46
C THR A 41 56.10 43.95 -9.58
N ILE A 42 56.15 42.64 -9.84
CA ILE A 42 55.01 41.74 -9.98
C ILE A 42 55.34 40.38 -9.36
N ASP A 43 54.47 39.89 -8.48
CA ASP A 43 54.64 38.60 -7.80
C ASP A 43 53.96 37.45 -8.55
N SER A 44 54.44 36.22 -8.34
CA SER A 44 53.75 35.01 -8.82
C SER A 44 52.45 34.76 -8.06
N GLN A 45 51.47 34.15 -8.72
CA GLN A 45 50.21 33.75 -8.10
C GLN A 45 49.94 32.28 -8.40
N ASP A 46 49.51 31.56 -7.36
CA ASP A 46 48.92 30.23 -7.48
C ASP A 46 47.41 30.38 -7.25
N LEU A 47 46.63 29.92 -8.21
CA LEU A 47 45.17 30.07 -8.23
C LEU A 47 44.50 28.71 -8.37
N GLU A 48 43.26 28.63 -7.92
CA GLU A 48 42.42 27.46 -8.06
C GLU A 48 41.17 27.82 -8.87
N VAL A 49 40.74 26.91 -9.74
CA VAL A 49 39.51 27.06 -10.54
C VAL A 49 38.64 25.82 -10.40
N GLN A 50 37.35 26.03 -10.15
CA GLN A 50 36.37 24.96 -10.16
C GLN A 50 36.28 24.34 -11.56
N PHE A 51 36.24 23.01 -11.63
CA PHE A 51 36.14 22.29 -12.88
C PHE A 51 34.98 22.80 -13.75
N ALA A 52 35.27 22.98 -15.04
CA ALA A 52 34.36 23.51 -16.05
C ALA A 52 33.82 24.94 -15.80
N GLN A 53 34.34 25.68 -14.82
CA GLN A 53 33.99 27.08 -14.57
C GLN A 53 35.11 28.04 -15.01
N PRO A 54 34.80 29.26 -15.48
CA PRO A 54 35.81 30.28 -15.71
C PRO A 54 36.31 30.85 -14.37
N LEU A 55 37.62 31.13 -14.30
CA LEU A 55 38.23 31.89 -13.22
C LEU A 55 38.53 33.31 -13.69
N THR A 56 38.00 34.33 -13.00
CA THR A 56 38.40 35.73 -13.20
C THR A 56 39.26 36.19 -12.04
N PHE A 57 40.40 36.81 -12.36
CA PHE A 57 41.39 37.23 -11.36
C PHE A 57 42.11 38.51 -11.80
N ASP A 58 42.69 39.21 -10.83
CA ASP A 58 43.44 40.44 -11.03
C ASP A 58 44.95 40.23 -10.75
N VAL A 59 45.80 40.79 -11.60
CA VAL A 59 47.26 40.72 -11.48
C VAL A 59 47.80 42.08 -11.01
N THR A 60 48.12 42.19 -9.73
CA THR A 60 48.60 43.46 -9.17
C THR A 60 50.10 43.61 -9.39
N ALA A 61 50.51 44.79 -9.86
CA ALA A 61 51.91 45.17 -10.00
C ALA A 61 52.10 46.59 -9.48
N SER A 62 53.32 46.92 -9.06
CA SER A 62 53.67 48.23 -8.50
C SER A 62 54.85 48.83 -9.25
N ASP A 63 54.87 50.16 -9.35
CA ASP A 63 55.99 50.91 -9.89
C ASP A 63 56.48 51.94 -8.87
N ASN A 64 57.78 51.91 -8.58
CA ASN A 64 58.38 52.79 -7.57
C ASN A 64 58.60 54.22 -8.09
N ASN A 65 58.41 54.47 -9.38
CA ASN A 65 58.51 55.78 -10.01
C ASN A 65 57.13 56.43 -10.24
N GLY A 66 56.04 55.69 -10.05
CA GLY A 66 54.67 56.14 -10.27
C GLY A 66 54.26 56.15 -11.74
N ASP A 67 55.01 55.45 -12.60
CA ASP A 67 54.74 55.36 -14.03
C ASP A 67 53.50 54.51 -14.33
N LYS A 68 52.81 54.82 -15.43
CA LYS A 68 51.58 54.09 -15.83
C LYS A 68 51.95 52.70 -16.34
N LEU A 69 51.34 51.67 -15.73
CA LEU A 69 51.59 50.28 -16.09
C LEU A 69 50.72 49.79 -17.24
N SER A 70 51.32 48.93 -18.06
CA SER A 70 50.67 48.21 -19.16
C SER A 70 50.92 46.70 -19.02
N TYR A 71 49.87 45.92 -19.24
CA TYR A 71 49.86 44.48 -19.01
C TYR A 71 49.70 43.72 -20.33
N THR A 72 50.47 42.65 -20.51
CA THR A 72 50.42 41.79 -21.69
C THR A 72 50.59 40.32 -21.32
N ILE A 73 50.03 39.41 -22.12
CA ILE A 73 50.25 37.97 -21.98
C ILE A 73 51.56 37.63 -22.72
N ALA A 74 52.61 37.27 -21.98
CA ALA A 74 53.89 36.89 -22.56
C ALA A 74 53.95 35.43 -23.01
N ARG A 75 53.17 34.55 -22.36
CA ARG A 75 52.99 33.15 -22.76
C ARG A 75 51.59 32.69 -22.40
N HIS A 76 50.83 32.23 -23.38
CA HIS A 76 49.53 31.60 -23.16
C HIS A 76 49.66 30.23 -22.47
N PRO A 77 48.62 29.74 -21.78
CA PRO A 77 48.63 28.38 -21.25
C PRO A 77 48.60 27.36 -22.40
N GLN A 78 49.15 26.18 -22.17
CA GLN A 78 49.10 25.07 -23.13
C GLN A 78 47.71 24.42 -23.22
N HIS A 79 46.93 24.50 -22.14
CA HIS A 79 45.57 23.99 -22.03
C HIS A 79 44.63 25.09 -21.54
N GLY A 80 43.40 25.08 -22.06
CA GLY A 80 42.41 26.12 -21.77
C GLY A 80 42.68 27.45 -22.51
N LYS A 81 41.88 28.46 -22.21
CA LYS A 81 41.90 29.76 -22.88
C LYS A 81 42.02 30.89 -21.87
N LEU A 82 43.09 31.68 -21.99
CA LEU A 82 43.28 32.91 -21.22
C LEU A 82 42.88 34.13 -22.05
N VAL A 83 42.00 34.97 -21.51
CA VAL A 83 41.52 36.21 -22.12
C VAL A 83 41.90 37.40 -21.24
N TYR A 84 42.50 38.42 -21.83
CA TYR A 84 42.77 39.70 -21.16
C TYR A 84 41.54 40.60 -21.27
N LEU A 85 41.03 41.08 -20.13
CA LEU A 85 39.82 41.91 -20.06
C LEU A 85 40.11 43.41 -19.99
N GLY A 86 41.38 43.81 -19.82
CA GLY A 86 41.80 45.19 -19.68
C GLY A 86 42.39 45.49 -18.30
N GLU A 87 43.22 46.53 -18.23
CA GLU A 87 43.98 46.93 -17.03
C GLU A 87 44.79 45.77 -16.42
N ASN A 88 44.38 45.25 -15.28
CA ASN A 88 45.03 44.15 -14.59
C ASN A 88 44.19 42.87 -14.55
N ARG A 89 43.06 42.81 -15.28
CA ARG A 89 42.08 41.74 -15.15
C ARG A 89 42.15 40.69 -16.27
N TYR A 90 42.02 39.43 -15.88
CA TYR A 90 42.08 38.28 -16.78
C TYR A 90 40.98 37.27 -16.47
N THR A 91 40.56 36.51 -17.48
CA THR A 91 39.72 35.32 -17.32
C THR A 91 40.41 34.11 -17.91
N TYR A 92 40.57 33.06 -17.11
CA TYR A 92 41.02 31.75 -17.54
C TYR A 92 39.82 30.80 -17.62
N GLN A 93 39.61 30.20 -18.79
CA GLN A 93 38.63 29.14 -19.01
C GLN A 93 39.36 27.81 -19.19
N PRO A 94 39.20 26.84 -18.28
CA PRO A 94 39.71 25.49 -18.47
C PRO A 94 39.15 24.84 -19.74
N GLU A 95 39.94 23.96 -20.36
CA GLU A 95 39.51 23.15 -21.49
C GLU A 95 38.42 22.15 -21.05
N GLN A 96 37.32 22.05 -21.80
CA GLN A 96 36.20 21.19 -21.43
C GLN A 96 36.63 19.71 -21.41
N GLY A 97 36.26 18.99 -20.34
CA GLY A 97 36.51 17.55 -20.20
C GLY A 97 37.98 17.17 -19.97
N GLN A 98 38.87 18.14 -19.78
CA GLN A 98 40.27 17.94 -19.44
C GLN A 98 40.60 18.51 -18.06
N VAL A 99 41.52 17.84 -17.37
CA VAL A 99 41.97 18.20 -16.02
C VAL A 99 43.48 18.33 -16.05
N ILE A 100 43.94 19.35 -16.74
CA ILE A 100 45.37 19.63 -16.88
C ILE A 100 45.61 21.01 -16.26
N PRO A 101 46.42 21.09 -15.18
CA PRO A 101 46.81 22.37 -14.61
C PRO A 101 47.41 23.29 -15.67
N ALA A 102 47.14 24.59 -15.57
CA ALA A 102 47.65 25.57 -16.51
C ALA A 102 48.77 26.41 -15.89
N SER A 103 49.74 26.77 -16.71
CA SER A 103 50.77 27.75 -16.33
C SER A 103 50.99 28.72 -17.49
N PHE A 104 50.90 30.01 -17.21
CA PHE A 104 51.08 31.09 -18.19
C PHE A 104 51.93 32.23 -17.62
N ILE A 105 52.46 33.08 -18.49
CA ILE A 105 53.37 34.17 -18.09
C ILE A 105 52.74 35.51 -18.42
N ILE A 106 52.61 36.38 -17.42
CA ILE A 106 52.16 37.77 -17.58
C ILE A 106 53.38 38.70 -17.55
N SER A 107 53.39 39.71 -18.42
CA SER A 107 54.41 40.75 -18.47
C SER A 107 53.79 42.11 -18.19
N VAL A 108 54.41 42.87 -17.29
CA VAL A 108 54.03 44.24 -16.95
C VAL A 108 55.15 45.20 -17.35
N SER A 109 54.80 46.32 -17.97
CA SER A 109 55.75 47.33 -18.47
C SER A 109 55.33 48.73 -18.05
N ASP A 110 56.31 49.53 -17.62
CA ASP A 110 56.19 50.97 -17.33
C ASP A 110 56.41 51.86 -18.57
N GLY A 111 56.60 51.24 -19.76
CA GLY A 111 56.92 51.91 -21.01
C GLY A 111 58.41 51.98 -21.35
N LYS A 112 59.30 51.60 -20.42
CA LYS A 112 60.76 51.53 -20.61
C LYS A 112 61.35 50.18 -20.20
N LEU A 113 60.92 49.62 -19.07
CA LEU A 113 61.35 48.34 -18.52
C LEU A 113 60.14 47.45 -18.24
N SER A 114 60.38 46.14 -18.19
CA SER A 114 59.32 45.17 -17.92
C SER A 114 59.75 44.10 -16.93
N ALA A 115 58.78 43.58 -16.20
CA ALA A 115 58.90 42.40 -15.36
C ALA A 115 57.90 41.34 -15.79
N LYS A 116 58.23 40.08 -15.53
CA LYS A 116 57.43 38.91 -15.90
C LYS A 116 57.26 37.99 -14.69
N THR A 117 56.09 37.39 -14.58
CA THR A 117 55.81 36.37 -13.56
C THR A 117 55.02 35.20 -14.14
N ALA A 118 55.13 34.05 -13.49
CA ALA A 118 54.29 32.89 -13.77
C ALA A 118 53.01 32.95 -12.93
N ILE A 119 51.90 32.58 -13.54
CA ILE A 119 50.63 32.31 -12.87
C ILE A 119 50.34 30.82 -13.09
N ASN A 120 50.14 30.09 -12.00
CA ASN A 120 49.78 28.68 -12.04
C ASN A 120 48.32 28.53 -11.62
N VAL A 121 47.58 27.70 -12.33
CA VAL A 121 46.17 27.42 -12.05
C VAL A 121 45.99 25.93 -11.86
N ALA A 122 45.65 25.53 -10.62
CA ALA A 122 45.19 24.20 -10.30
C ALA A 122 43.68 24.09 -10.55
N ILE A 123 43.22 22.92 -10.99
CA ILE A 123 41.79 22.63 -11.19
C ILE A 123 41.31 21.87 -9.95
N ILE A 124 40.26 22.37 -9.31
CA ILE A 124 39.62 21.78 -8.12
C ILE A 124 38.16 21.43 -8.42
N ASP A 125 37.56 20.58 -7.60
CA ASP A 125 36.12 20.29 -7.60
C ASP A 125 35.65 20.11 -6.16
N ASP A 126 35.08 21.16 -5.58
CA ASP A 126 34.62 21.16 -4.18
C ASP A 126 33.19 20.61 -4.03
N ASN A 127 32.56 20.20 -5.12
CA ASN A 127 31.24 19.60 -5.05
C ASN A 127 31.34 18.17 -4.46
N PRO A 128 30.39 17.78 -3.59
CA PRO A 128 30.35 16.42 -3.07
C PRO A 128 30.21 15.42 -4.23
N PHE A 129 31.13 14.46 -4.34
CA PHE A 129 31.06 13.43 -5.38
C PHE A 129 29.93 12.46 -5.05
N GLN A 130 28.93 12.39 -5.94
CA GLN A 130 27.72 11.59 -5.71
C GLN A 130 27.24 10.90 -6.99
N LEU A 131 26.61 9.74 -6.79
CA LEU A 131 25.85 9.05 -7.82
C LEU A 131 24.52 9.81 -8.02
N ILE A 132 24.27 10.28 -9.25
CA ILE A 132 23.02 10.97 -9.61
C ILE A 132 21.98 9.96 -10.08
N SER A 133 22.37 9.03 -10.93
CA SER A 133 21.48 8.02 -11.49
C SER A 133 22.25 6.79 -11.92
N HIS A 134 21.55 5.69 -12.13
CA HIS A 134 22.14 4.42 -12.55
C HIS A 134 21.17 3.67 -13.49
N LEU A 135 21.73 2.77 -14.29
CA LEU A 135 20.99 1.73 -14.99
C LEU A 135 21.51 0.38 -14.49
N PRO A 136 20.65 -0.51 -13.98
CA PRO A 136 19.18 -0.47 -14.00
C PRO A 136 18.65 0.62 -13.07
N ALA A 137 17.53 1.28 -13.41
CA ALA A 137 17.00 2.35 -12.58
C ALA A 137 16.49 1.82 -11.23
N ALA A 138 16.46 2.67 -10.20
CA ALA A 138 15.84 2.29 -8.93
C ALA A 138 14.38 1.90 -9.19
N ASN A 139 13.98 0.71 -8.74
CA ASN A 139 12.66 0.10 -8.95
C ASN A 139 12.37 -0.48 -10.35
N GLU A 140 13.36 -0.67 -11.23
CA GLU A 140 13.17 -1.55 -12.40
C GLU A 140 13.04 -3.00 -11.92
N ALA A 141 11.84 -3.57 -12.08
CA ALA A 141 11.54 -4.95 -11.67
C ALA A 141 12.47 -5.97 -12.35
N PHE A 142 12.78 -5.76 -13.64
CA PHE A 142 13.69 -6.61 -14.40
C PHE A 142 14.55 -5.83 -15.39
N TYR A 143 15.82 -6.19 -15.43
CA TYR A 143 16.80 -5.69 -16.37
C TYR A 143 17.17 -6.75 -17.41
N SER A 144 17.44 -6.32 -18.64
CA SER A 144 17.89 -7.24 -19.69
C SER A 144 19.18 -7.94 -19.29
N ASN A 145 19.24 -9.25 -19.52
CA ASN A 145 20.38 -10.13 -19.23
C ASN A 145 21.62 -9.78 -20.09
N SER A 146 21.41 -8.96 -21.12
CA SER A 146 22.43 -8.42 -22.03
C SER A 146 22.49 -6.90 -22.02
N GLY A 147 21.78 -6.23 -21.11
CA GLY A 147 21.78 -4.77 -20.99
C GLY A 147 23.10 -4.24 -20.43
N GLN A 148 23.43 -3.00 -20.77
CA GLN A 148 24.61 -2.29 -20.26
C GLN A 148 24.34 -1.69 -18.87
N LEU A 149 25.09 -2.09 -17.85
CA LEU A 149 24.97 -1.48 -16.52
C LEU A 149 25.72 -0.14 -16.52
N THR A 150 25.12 0.93 -15.98
CA THR A 150 25.76 2.26 -15.96
C THR A 150 25.57 2.99 -14.64
N LEU A 151 26.57 3.79 -14.26
CA LEU A 151 26.55 4.70 -13.11
C LEU A 151 26.84 6.11 -13.59
N ASN A 152 25.95 7.06 -13.31
CA ASN A 152 26.09 8.46 -13.70
C ASN A 152 26.38 9.32 -12.47
N PHE A 153 27.52 10.00 -12.48
CA PHE A 153 27.96 10.85 -11.39
C PHE A 153 27.82 12.34 -11.72
N ASN A 154 27.78 13.18 -10.69
CA ASN A 154 27.76 14.64 -10.85
C ASN A 154 29.09 15.23 -11.34
N SER A 155 30.19 14.50 -11.11
CA SER A 155 31.55 14.86 -11.49
C SER A 155 32.16 13.82 -12.43
N VAL A 156 33.32 14.12 -13.01
CA VAL A 156 34.08 13.17 -13.83
C VAL A 156 34.58 12.04 -12.92
N SER A 157 34.13 10.83 -13.17
CA SER A 157 34.52 9.65 -12.39
C SER A 157 35.96 9.27 -12.74
N ALA A 158 36.77 8.90 -11.73
CA ALA A 158 38.01 8.20 -12.03
C ALA A 158 37.69 6.79 -12.54
N LEU A 159 38.49 6.28 -13.48
CA LEU A 159 38.47 4.86 -13.83
C LEU A 159 39.38 4.14 -12.81
N PRO A 160 38.88 3.13 -12.09
CA PRO A 160 39.72 2.37 -11.15
C PRO A 160 40.94 1.73 -11.84
N GLU A 161 42.05 1.58 -11.11
CA GLU A 161 43.20 0.81 -11.59
C GLU A 161 42.80 -0.66 -11.85
N ASN A 162 43.28 -1.27 -12.95
CA ASN A 162 42.94 -2.64 -13.40
C ASN A 162 41.50 -2.85 -13.91
N SER A 163 40.98 -1.94 -14.74
CA SER A 163 39.62 -1.96 -15.28
C SER A 163 39.26 -3.10 -16.27
N GLN A 164 40.21 -4.00 -16.58
CA GLN A 164 40.06 -5.08 -17.56
C GLN A 164 39.54 -6.41 -16.94
N ASP A 165 39.72 -6.58 -15.62
CA ASP A 165 39.25 -7.72 -14.81
C ASP A 165 38.96 -7.24 -13.37
N TYR A 166 37.75 -6.70 -13.15
CA TYR A 166 37.38 -6.08 -11.88
C TYR A 166 36.59 -7.07 -11.00
N SER A 167 37.06 -7.32 -9.77
CA SER A 167 36.46 -8.24 -8.79
C SER A 167 35.72 -7.52 -7.67
N CYS A 168 34.91 -8.24 -6.90
CA CYS A 168 34.01 -7.69 -5.88
C CYS A 168 34.71 -7.24 -4.58
N GLU A 169 35.99 -7.55 -4.42
CA GLU A 169 36.84 -7.04 -3.32
C GLU A 169 37.37 -5.62 -3.60
N HIS A 170 36.86 -4.98 -4.64
CA HIS A 170 37.24 -3.64 -5.04
C HIS A 170 36.12 -2.65 -4.76
N THR A 171 36.29 -1.45 -5.29
CA THR A 171 35.45 -0.29 -5.04
C THR A 171 34.03 -0.41 -5.63
N ILE A 172 33.87 -1.27 -6.63
CA ILE A 172 32.62 -1.54 -7.34
C ILE A 172 32.50 -3.06 -7.51
N GLY A 173 31.46 -3.66 -6.93
CA GLY A 173 31.26 -5.12 -6.97
C GLY A 173 29.88 -5.47 -7.48
N LEU A 174 29.79 -6.47 -8.36
CA LEU A 174 28.54 -7.05 -8.83
C LEU A 174 28.39 -8.46 -8.23
N ILE A 175 27.40 -8.66 -7.36
CA ILE A 175 27.24 -9.89 -6.56
C ILE A 175 25.93 -10.56 -6.95
N ASN A 176 25.96 -11.87 -7.22
CA ASN A 176 24.76 -12.69 -7.31
C ASN A 176 24.20 -12.94 -5.90
N GLN A 177 22.95 -12.55 -5.65
CA GLN A 177 22.35 -12.65 -4.33
C GLN A 177 21.95 -14.07 -3.92
N ALA A 178 21.78 -14.99 -4.87
CA ALA A 178 21.33 -16.35 -4.59
C ALA A 178 22.44 -17.22 -3.96
N ASN A 179 23.67 -17.02 -4.40
CA ASN A 179 24.82 -17.81 -3.99
C ASN A 179 25.98 -16.97 -3.43
N GLU A 180 25.77 -15.66 -3.29
CA GLU A 180 26.77 -14.67 -2.86
C GLU A 180 28.04 -14.65 -3.74
N GLU A 181 27.98 -15.18 -4.97
CA GLU A 181 29.14 -15.24 -5.86
C GLU A 181 29.38 -13.91 -6.57
N CYS A 182 30.67 -13.58 -6.73
CA CYS A 182 31.09 -12.41 -7.46
C CYS A 182 31.00 -12.59 -8.98
N VAL A 183 30.43 -11.60 -9.67
CA VAL A 183 30.43 -11.51 -11.13
C VAL A 183 31.58 -10.61 -11.59
N PRO A 184 32.56 -11.15 -12.33
CA PRO A 184 33.62 -10.35 -12.94
C PRO A 184 33.05 -9.32 -13.93
N VAL A 185 33.51 -8.08 -13.83
CA VAL A 185 33.09 -6.98 -14.71
C VAL A 185 34.27 -6.27 -15.35
N ARG A 186 34.01 -5.60 -16.46
CA ARG A 186 34.91 -4.62 -17.09
C ARG A 186 34.34 -3.23 -16.90
N LEU A 187 35.22 -2.29 -16.56
CA LEU A 187 34.84 -0.90 -16.34
C LEU A 187 35.37 -0.04 -17.49
N SER A 188 34.51 0.83 -18.01
CA SER A 188 34.92 1.86 -18.98
C SER A 188 34.21 3.18 -18.70
N LEU A 189 34.78 4.29 -19.14
CA LEU A 189 34.15 5.61 -19.05
C LEU A 189 33.53 5.96 -20.40
N ALA A 190 32.29 6.44 -20.37
CA ALA A 190 31.66 7.02 -21.56
C ALA A 190 32.40 8.29 -22.00
N ALA A 191 32.11 8.80 -23.20
CA ALA A 191 32.75 10.00 -23.75
C ALA A 191 32.63 11.24 -22.85
N ASN A 192 31.55 11.35 -22.07
CA ASN A 192 31.33 12.44 -21.12
C ASN A 192 32.18 12.33 -19.83
N LYS A 193 32.82 11.18 -19.60
CA LYS A 193 33.59 10.79 -18.41
C LYS A 193 32.85 10.89 -17.06
N LYS A 194 31.57 11.24 -17.07
CA LYS A 194 30.67 11.26 -15.90
C LYS A 194 29.87 9.98 -15.75
N GLN A 195 29.78 9.20 -16.81
CA GLN A 195 29.14 7.90 -16.84
C GLN A 195 30.19 6.79 -16.85
N LEU A 196 30.14 5.94 -15.84
CA LEU A 196 30.88 4.69 -15.76
C LEU A 196 30.00 3.58 -16.31
N VAL A 197 30.53 2.85 -17.27
CA VAL A 197 29.91 1.69 -17.91
C VAL A 197 30.50 0.43 -17.28
N ILE A 198 29.63 -0.47 -16.85
CA ILE A 198 29.97 -1.74 -16.22
C ILE A 198 29.50 -2.86 -17.17
N GLU A 199 30.44 -3.64 -17.68
CA GLU A 199 30.18 -4.75 -18.60
C GLU A 199 30.49 -6.07 -17.90
N PRO A 200 29.47 -6.88 -17.56
CA PRO A 200 29.68 -8.25 -17.12
C PRO A 200 30.49 -9.03 -18.16
N GLN A 201 31.45 -9.85 -17.72
CA GLN A 201 32.30 -10.63 -18.64
C GLN A 201 31.55 -11.75 -19.35
N TYR A 202 30.43 -12.17 -18.78
CA TYR A 202 29.50 -13.12 -19.35
C TYR A 202 28.09 -12.58 -19.21
N ALA A 203 27.19 -13.04 -20.09
CA ALA A 203 25.77 -12.72 -19.98
C ALA A 203 25.27 -13.12 -18.60
N LEU A 204 24.56 -12.22 -17.93
CA LEU A 204 24.01 -12.52 -16.62
C LEU A 204 22.95 -13.62 -16.78
N PRO A 205 22.92 -14.63 -15.90
CA PRO A 205 21.86 -15.63 -15.92
C PRO A 205 20.49 -14.94 -15.86
N ALA A 206 19.52 -15.50 -16.59
CA ALA A 206 18.15 -15.03 -16.49
C ALA A 206 17.63 -15.29 -15.09
N VAL A 207 16.80 -14.39 -14.59
CA VAL A 207 16.08 -14.60 -13.33
C VAL A 207 17.04 -14.83 -12.18
N THR A 208 17.89 -13.84 -12.00
CA THR A 208 18.88 -13.85 -10.95
C THR A 208 18.97 -12.44 -10.41
N ARG A 209 18.91 -12.32 -9.08
CA ARG A 209 19.08 -11.03 -8.41
C ARG A 209 20.56 -10.72 -8.26
N PHE A 210 20.89 -9.48 -8.55
CA PHE A 210 22.23 -8.94 -8.41
C PHE A 210 22.21 -7.72 -7.50
N SER A 211 23.28 -7.59 -6.73
CA SER A 211 23.60 -6.40 -5.97
C SER A 211 24.83 -5.75 -6.59
N LEU A 212 24.67 -4.53 -7.09
CA LEU A 212 25.77 -3.68 -7.51
C LEU A 212 26.13 -2.74 -6.37
N ASN A 213 27.24 -3.05 -5.71
CA ASN A 213 27.78 -2.30 -4.58
C ASN A 213 28.81 -1.29 -5.08
N ILE A 214 28.69 -0.03 -4.65
CA ILE A 214 29.62 1.06 -4.93
C ILE A 214 30.08 1.64 -3.60
N HIS A 215 31.35 1.43 -3.25
CA HIS A 215 31.89 1.87 -1.98
C HIS A 215 32.37 3.33 -2.01
N GLN A 216 32.41 3.97 -0.84
CA GLN A 216 33.00 5.29 -0.57
C GLN A 216 34.47 5.37 -0.97
N THR A 217 35.14 4.23 -1.21
CA THR A 217 36.49 4.17 -1.78
C THR A 217 36.54 4.63 -3.24
N HIS A 218 35.38 4.82 -3.90
CA HIS A 218 35.31 5.36 -5.26
C HIS A 218 35.71 6.82 -5.26
N ARG A 219 36.43 7.23 -6.30
CA ARG A 219 37.02 8.56 -6.39
C ARG A 219 36.57 9.24 -7.68
N ASN A 220 36.32 10.53 -7.61
CA ASN A 220 36.30 11.36 -8.81
C ASN A 220 37.73 11.64 -9.27
N PHE A 221 37.86 12.36 -10.38
CA PHE A 221 39.16 12.68 -10.97
C PHE A 221 40.11 13.53 -10.09
N VAL A 222 39.60 14.31 -9.12
CA VAL A 222 40.44 15.08 -8.17
C VAL A 222 40.79 14.28 -6.90
N GLY A 223 40.35 13.02 -6.80
CA GLY A 223 40.57 12.20 -5.62
C GLY A 223 39.57 12.46 -4.48
N ALA A 224 38.46 13.15 -4.73
CA ALA A 224 37.37 13.27 -3.76
C ALA A 224 36.61 11.93 -3.67
N ALA A 225 36.34 11.50 -2.44
CA ALA A 225 35.60 10.28 -2.15
C ALA A 225 34.10 10.43 -2.46
N LEU A 226 33.47 9.32 -2.84
CA LEU A 226 32.02 9.24 -2.95
C LEU A 226 31.40 9.46 -1.57
N ILE A 227 30.31 10.24 -1.49
CA ILE A 227 29.76 10.67 -0.20
C ILE A 227 29.26 9.55 0.72
N LYS A 228 28.83 8.42 0.16
CA LYS A 228 28.34 7.24 0.88
C LYS A 228 28.48 5.99 0.02
N ASP A 229 28.36 4.82 0.64
CA ASP A 229 28.19 3.58 -0.08
C ASP A 229 26.80 3.60 -0.75
N TYR A 230 26.74 3.06 -1.96
CA TYR A 230 25.49 2.85 -2.68
C TYR A 230 25.36 1.36 -2.97
N GLN A 231 24.15 0.85 -2.82
CA GLN A 231 23.79 -0.50 -3.23
C GLN A 231 22.61 -0.40 -4.19
N VAL A 232 22.79 -0.94 -5.39
CA VAL A 232 21.75 -1.02 -6.42
C VAL A 232 21.37 -2.48 -6.58
N ASN A 233 20.17 -2.83 -6.13
CA ASN A 233 19.63 -4.19 -6.27
C ASN A 233 18.73 -4.26 -7.50
N PHE A 234 18.92 -5.28 -8.34
CA PHE A 234 18.12 -5.52 -9.54
C PHE A 234 17.98 -7.01 -9.83
N ALA A 235 16.98 -7.40 -10.63
CA ALA A 235 16.84 -8.77 -11.14
C ALA A 235 17.03 -8.80 -12.65
N THR A 236 17.58 -9.87 -13.20
CA THR A 236 17.63 -10.12 -14.64
C THR A 236 16.31 -10.72 -15.14
N ALA A 237 15.86 -10.29 -16.31
CA ALA A 237 14.60 -10.71 -16.90
C ALA A 237 14.55 -12.21 -17.25
N ALA A 238 13.37 -12.79 -17.07
CA ALA A 238 12.98 -14.05 -17.68
C ALA A 238 12.94 -13.93 -19.21
N LYS A 239 13.09 -15.06 -19.89
CA LYS A 239 12.97 -15.11 -21.36
C LYS A 239 11.52 -15.19 -21.84
N GLN A 240 10.61 -15.64 -20.98
CA GLN A 240 9.19 -15.86 -21.24
C GLN A 240 8.39 -15.62 -19.95
N PRO A 241 7.07 -15.39 -20.04
CA PRO A 241 6.19 -15.40 -18.86
C PRO A 241 6.18 -16.75 -18.16
N VAL A 242 5.75 -16.74 -16.89
CA VAL A 242 5.69 -17.92 -16.03
C VAL A 242 4.38 -18.01 -15.27
N ILE A 243 4.06 -19.22 -14.79
CA ILE A 243 2.98 -19.47 -13.82
C ILE A 243 3.55 -19.13 -12.44
N ASN A 244 2.92 -18.22 -11.70
CA ASN A 244 3.47 -17.70 -10.44
C ASN A 244 2.79 -18.28 -9.19
N GLU A 245 1.48 -18.42 -9.23
CA GLU A 245 0.66 -18.83 -8.09
C GLU A 245 -0.58 -19.58 -8.60
N LEU A 246 -1.10 -20.53 -7.82
CA LEU A 246 -2.37 -21.19 -8.09
C LEU A 246 -2.99 -21.73 -6.81
N ILE A 247 -4.32 -21.81 -6.78
CA ILE A 247 -5.08 -22.36 -5.65
C ILE A 247 -5.25 -23.87 -5.79
N LEU A 248 -5.06 -24.65 -4.72
CA LEU A 248 -5.52 -26.04 -4.65
C LEU A 248 -6.90 -26.08 -4.02
N THR A 249 -7.73 -26.98 -4.53
CA THR A 249 -9.14 -27.08 -4.17
C THR A 249 -9.54 -28.55 -4.07
N ASP A 250 -10.55 -28.88 -3.27
CA ASP A 250 -10.95 -30.28 -3.04
C ASP A 250 -12.24 -30.66 -3.80
N PHE A 251 -13.11 -29.71 -4.11
CA PHE A 251 -14.42 -29.96 -4.71
C PHE A 251 -14.48 -29.52 -6.17
N ASP A 252 -15.31 -30.19 -6.97
CA ASP A 252 -15.45 -29.91 -8.40
C ASP A 252 -16.07 -28.54 -8.68
N THR A 253 -16.83 -28.02 -7.72
CA THR A 253 -17.47 -26.71 -7.73
C THR A 253 -16.57 -25.59 -7.23
N ASP A 254 -15.41 -25.92 -6.66
CA ASP A 254 -14.51 -24.93 -6.08
C ASP A 254 -14.00 -23.93 -7.11
N TYR A 255 -13.81 -22.72 -6.61
CA TYR A 255 -13.27 -21.60 -7.35
C TYR A 255 -11.78 -21.80 -7.64
N ARG A 256 -11.44 -21.93 -8.93
CA ARG A 256 -10.07 -22.20 -9.38
C ARG A 256 -9.49 -21.01 -10.13
N TRP A 257 -8.30 -20.63 -9.73
CA TRP A 257 -7.50 -19.61 -10.37
C TRP A 257 -6.02 -19.97 -10.39
N LEU A 258 -5.32 -19.39 -11.35
CA LEU A 258 -3.87 -19.37 -11.42
C LEU A 258 -3.43 -17.97 -11.82
N GLU A 259 -2.20 -17.64 -11.52
CA GLU A 259 -1.59 -16.37 -11.82
C GLU A 259 -0.45 -16.53 -12.81
N LEU A 260 -0.42 -15.64 -13.79
CA LEU A 260 0.66 -15.47 -14.73
C LEU A 260 1.48 -14.24 -14.36
N TYR A 261 2.78 -14.34 -14.58
CA TYR A 261 3.71 -13.25 -14.33
C TYR A 261 4.56 -12.92 -15.54
N ASN A 262 4.62 -11.65 -15.91
CA ASN A 262 5.58 -11.18 -16.91
C ASN A 262 6.94 -10.85 -16.28
N GLY A 263 7.77 -11.88 -16.08
CA GLY A 263 9.16 -11.70 -15.69
C GLY A 263 10.08 -11.19 -16.80
N THR A 264 9.59 -10.92 -18.01
CA THR A 264 10.43 -10.55 -19.15
C THR A 264 10.79 -9.05 -19.16
N ALA A 265 11.78 -8.66 -19.96
CA ALA A 265 12.18 -7.25 -20.12
C ALA A 265 11.25 -6.44 -21.04
N SER A 266 10.21 -7.07 -21.60
CA SER A 266 9.31 -6.48 -22.60
C SER A 266 7.86 -6.67 -22.23
N THR A 267 6.99 -5.76 -22.67
CA THR A 267 5.55 -6.00 -22.62
C THR A 267 5.21 -7.20 -23.51
N ILE A 268 4.44 -8.15 -22.97
CA ILE A 268 3.94 -9.31 -23.69
C ILE A 268 2.45 -9.15 -23.98
N ASN A 269 1.94 -9.93 -24.93
CA ASN A 269 0.51 -10.05 -25.20
C ASN A 269 0.05 -11.46 -24.86
N LEU A 270 -0.94 -11.57 -23.97
CA LEU A 270 -1.44 -12.84 -23.47
C LEU A 270 -2.09 -13.68 -24.58
N ALA A 271 -2.65 -13.09 -25.64
CA ALA A 271 -3.24 -13.83 -26.76
C ALA A 271 -2.23 -14.71 -27.54
N HIS A 272 -0.93 -14.51 -27.34
CA HIS A 272 0.11 -15.38 -27.88
C HIS A 272 0.33 -16.66 -27.06
N TYR A 273 -0.40 -16.83 -25.97
CA TYR A 273 -0.25 -17.91 -25.01
C TYR A 273 -1.59 -18.62 -24.76
N GLN A 274 -1.50 -19.84 -24.26
CA GLN A 274 -2.65 -20.64 -23.83
C GLN A 274 -2.28 -21.48 -22.62
N ILE A 275 -3.28 -21.85 -21.83
CA ILE A 275 -3.13 -22.75 -20.68
C ILE A 275 -3.60 -24.14 -21.08
N SER A 276 -2.82 -25.17 -20.75
CA SER A 276 -3.16 -26.58 -20.95
C SER A 276 -3.23 -27.28 -19.60
N THR A 277 -4.39 -27.86 -19.30
CA THR A 277 -4.67 -28.58 -18.05
C THR A 277 -5.89 -29.50 -18.27
N GLN A 278 -6.36 -30.21 -17.25
CA GLN A 278 -7.64 -30.92 -17.31
C GLN A 278 -8.79 -29.90 -17.36
N ALA A 279 -9.92 -30.29 -17.94
CA ALA A 279 -11.12 -29.44 -17.92
C ALA A 279 -12.35 -30.20 -17.47
N LEU A 280 -13.13 -29.57 -16.59
CA LEU A 280 -14.46 -30.01 -16.19
C LEU A 280 -15.47 -29.49 -17.21
N ASN A 281 -16.27 -30.39 -17.78
CA ASN A 281 -17.45 -29.99 -18.53
C ASN A 281 -18.56 -29.58 -17.55
N THR A 282 -19.01 -28.33 -17.59
CA THR A 282 -19.98 -27.81 -16.63
C THR A 282 -21.42 -28.30 -16.84
N GLU A 283 -21.71 -28.98 -17.96
CA GLU A 283 -23.01 -29.59 -18.24
C GLU A 283 -23.04 -31.08 -17.86
N THR A 284 -21.97 -31.82 -18.17
CA THR A 284 -21.90 -33.28 -17.96
C THR A 284 -21.16 -33.68 -16.70
N PHE A 285 -20.41 -32.76 -16.08
CA PHE A 285 -19.47 -33.02 -14.97
C PHE A 285 -18.38 -34.04 -15.31
N GLU A 286 -18.10 -34.26 -16.59
CA GLU A 286 -17.00 -35.10 -17.03
C GLU A 286 -15.69 -34.31 -17.06
N VAL A 287 -14.63 -34.90 -16.51
CA VAL A 287 -13.27 -34.33 -16.53
C VAL A 287 -12.50 -34.89 -17.73
N SER A 288 -12.09 -33.99 -18.62
CA SER A 288 -11.22 -34.32 -19.75
C SER A 288 -9.77 -34.53 -19.31
N ALA A 289 -9.04 -35.38 -20.05
CA ALA A 289 -7.62 -35.63 -19.76
C ALA A 289 -6.73 -34.40 -20.05
N GLN A 290 -7.11 -33.59 -21.03
CA GLN A 290 -6.41 -32.37 -21.42
C GLN A 290 -7.35 -31.46 -22.24
N HIS A 291 -7.28 -30.16 -21.97
CA HIS A 291 -7.94 -29.10 -22.70
C HIS A 291 -7.02 -27.88 -22.80
N SER A 292 -7.18 -27.06 -23.84
CA SER A 292 -6.42 -25.82 -24.02
C SER A 292 -7.32 -24.60 -23.95
N PHE A 293 -7.01 -23.69 -23.03
CA PHE A 293 -7.69 -22.43 -22.80
C PHE A 293 -6.87 -21.29 -23.42
N VAL A 294 -7.41 -20.65 -24.46
CA VAL A 294 -6.77 -19.50 -25.11
C VAL A 294 -6.91 -18.28 -24.21
N LEU A 295 -5.82 -17.55 -24.01
CA LEU A 295 -5.83 -16.33 -23.20
C LEU A 295 -6.33 -15.12 -24.01
N PRO A 296 -6.88 -14.09 -23.34
CA PRO A 296 -7.44 -12.92 -24.01
C PRO A 296 -6.37 -12.01 -24.63
N GLU A 297 -6.80 -11.14 -25.53
CA GLU A 297 -6.00 -10.01 -26.02
C GLU A 297 -5.79 -9.00 -24.88
N GLN A 298 -4.70 -9.17 -24.15
CA GLN A 298 -4.34 -8.34 -23.00
C GLN A 298 -2.82 -8.17 -22.97
N THR A 299 -2.37 -6.93 -22.86
CA THR A 299 -0.94 -6.64 -22.73
C THR A 299 -0.52 -6.62 -21.26
N LEU A 300 0.61 -7.26 -20.95
CA LEU A 300 1.17 -7.32 -19.61
C LEU A 300 2.58 -6.72 -19.63
N ALA A 301 2.81 -5.61 -18.93
CA ALA A 301 4.13 -4.96 -18.84
C ALA A 301 5.10 -5.76 -17.97
N PRO A 302 6.43 -5.54 -18.07
CA PRO A 302 7.41 -6.16 -17.19
C PRO A 302 7.05 -6.00 -15.71
N GLY A 303 7.08 -7.10 -14.96
CA GLY A 303 6.77 -7.12 -13.53
C GLY A 303 5.29 -7.09 -13.16
N GLN A 304 4.38 -7.12 -14.13
CA GLN A 304 2.95 -7.22 -13.85
C GLN A 304 2.47 -8.67 -13.73
N TYR A 305 1.43 -8.84 -12.94
CA TYR A 305 0.72 -10.09 -12.66
C TYR A 305 -0.62 -10.10 -13.39
N TYR A 306 -1.14 -11.29 -13.70
CA TYR A 306 -2.44 -11.44 -14.32
C TYR A 306 -3.10 -12.75 -13.90
N VAL A 307 -4.27 -12.67 -13.27
CA VAL A 307 -5.01 -13.82 -12.77
C VAL A 307 -5.90 -14.39 -13.86
N VAL A 308 -5.86 -15.71 -14.05
CA VAL A 308 -6.76 -16.46 -14.91
C VAL A 308 -7.61 -17.36 -14.03
N GLN A 309 -8.91 -17.19 -14.10
CA GLN A 309 -9.83 -17.72 -13.12
C GLN A 309 -11.09 -18.23 -13.79
N ASN A 310 -11.66 -19.34 -13.32
CA ASN A 310 -12.98 -19.76 -13.79
C ASN A 310 -14.08 -18.79 -13.35
N ALA A 311 -15.10 -18.61 -14.19
CA ALA A 311 -16.36 -18.09 -13.70
C ALA A 311 -16.92 -19.03 -12.62
N HIS A 312 -17.76 -18.50 -11.74
CA HIS A 312 -18.58 -19.37 -10.90
C HIS A 312 -19.60 -20.11 -11.77
N LEU A 313 -20.03 -21.29 -11.32
CA LEU A 313 -21.03 -22.06 -12.05
C LEU A 313 -22.32 -21.25 -12.23
N PRO A 314 -23.10 -21.46 -13.31
CA PRO A 314 -24.22 -20.58 -13.66
C PRO A 314 -25.33 -20.46 -12.60
N PHE A 315 -25.42 -21.43 -11.69
CA PHE A 315 -26.39 -21.47 -10.59
C PHE A 315 -25.87 -20.85 -9.28
N GLU A 316 -24.59 -20.50 -9.22
CA GLU A 316 -23.99 -19.82 -8.08
C GLU A 316 -24.29 -18.32 -8.13
N TRP A 317 -24.61 -17.74 -6.97
CA TRP A 317 -24.93 -16.31 -6.88
C TRP A 317 -23.72 -15.42 -7.21
N ARG A 318 -22.50 -15.92 -7.03
CA ARG A 318 -21.22 -15.22 -7.32
C ARG A 318 -20.88 -15.11 -8.81
N ASN A 319 -21.75 -15.53 -9.73
CA ASN A 319 -21.55 -15.47 -11.19
C ASN A 319 -21.51 -14.03 -11.78
N GLY A 320 -21.18 -13.01 -10.98
CA GLY A 320 -21.14 -11.59 -11.37
C GLY A 320 -19.77 -10.99 -11.66
N PHE A 321 -18.67 -11.72 -11.41
CA PHE A 321 -17.32 -11.23 -11.65
C PHE A 321 -17.04 -10.98 -13.14
N LYS A 322 -16.38 -9.86 -13.43
CA LYS A 322 -15.99 -9.48 -14.80
C LYS A 322 -14.50 -9.66 -15.03
N SER A 323 -14.13 -9.86 -16.29
CA SER A 323 -12.73 -9.72 -16.71
C SER A 323 -12.31 -8.26 -16.66
N THR A 324 -11.07 -8.01 -16.25
CA THR A 324 -10.48 -6.70 -16.01
C THR A 324 -9.07 -6.65 -16.61
N THR A 325 -8.32 -5.59 -16.36
CA THR A 325 -6.90 -5.50 -16.74
C THR A 325 -5.98 -6.37 -15.89
N GLU A 326 -6.48 -6.89 -14.76
CA GLU A 326 -5.71 -7.71 -13.80
C GLU A 326 -6.19 -9.16 -13.77
N ARG A 327 -7.39 -9.44 -14.30
CA ARG A 327 -8.03 -10.76 -14.25
C ARG A 327 -8.77 -11.13 -15.52
N PHE A 328 -8.62 -12.37 -15.97
CA PHE A 328 -9.46 -13.00 -16.98
C PHE A 328 -10.40 -14.03 -16.35
N ILE A 329 -11.68 -13.92 -16.68
CA ILE A 329 -12.73 -14.86 -16.28
C ILE A 329 -12.99 -15.84 -17.42
N VAL A 330 -12.68 -17.12 -17.19
CA VAL A 330 -12.94 -18.24 -18.10
C VAL A 330 -14.43 -18.59 -18.04
N THR A 331 -15.13 -18.40 -19.15
CA THR A 331 -16.55 -18.70 -19.31
C THR A 331 -16.76 -19.78 -20.38
N GLY A 332 -17.89 -20.47 -20.35
CA GLY A 332 -18.29 -21.47 -21.36
C GLY A 332 -18.61 -22.82 -20.73
N GLU A 333 -18.58 -23.88 -21.54
CA GLU A 333 -18.89 -25.26 -21.12
C GLU A 333 -17.69 -26.02 -20.54
N GLN A 334 -16.49 -25.45 -20.63
CA GLN A 334 -15.24 -26.08 -20.19
C GLN A 334 -14.56 -25.17 -19.19
N TYR A 335 -14.40 -25.64 -17.96
CA TYR A 335 -13.70 -24.91 -16.89
C TYR A 335 -12.37 -25.59 -16.60
N MET A 336 -11.34 -24.80 -16.27
CA MET A 336 -10.05 -25.35 -15.88
C MET A 336 -10.22 -26.21 -14.62
N TYR A 337 -9.55 -27.36 -14.54
CA TYR A 337 -9.79 -28.32 -13.48
C TYR A 337 -8.51 -28.96 -12.96
N TRP A 338 -8.40 -29.01 -11.64
CA TRP A 338 -7.42 -29.77 -10.86
C TRP A 338 -7.94 -29.88 -9.42
N SER A 339 -7.43 -30.81 -8.63
CA SER A 339 -7.72 -30.87 -7.19
C SER A 339 -6.46 -30.52 -6.39
N THR A 340 -6.21 -31.20 -5.27
CA THR A 340 -4.88 -31.27 -4.65
C THR A 340 -3.86 -32.03 -5.49
N SER A 341 -4.27 -32.60 -6.62
CA SER A 341 -3.40 -33.26 -7.60
C SER A 341 -3.72 -32.77 -9.02
N GLY A 342 -2.69 -32.51 -9.82
CA GLY A 342 -2.87 -32.02 -11.18
C GLY A 342 -1.60 -31.47 -11.84
N TYR A 343 -1.82 -30.83 -12.99
CA TYR A 343 -0.79 -30.11 -13.73
C TYR A 343 -1.36 -28.87 -14.41
N ILE A 344 -0.50 -27.88 -14.65
CA ILE A 344 -0.81 -26.72 -15.47
C ILE A 344 0.39 -26.42 -16.38
N GLU A 345 0.12 -26.22 -17.66
CA GLU A 345 1.11 -25.82 -18.66
C GLU A 345 0.76 -24.47 -19.25
N LEU A 346 1.73 -23.57 -19.28
CA LEU A 346 1.69 -22.37 -20.11
C LEU A 346 2.37 -22.70 -21.44
N MET A 347 1.66 -22.50 -22.54
CA MET A 347 2.15 -22.84 -23.88
C MET A 347 2.07 -21.64 -24.81
N ASN A 348 2.94 -21.62 -25.82
CA ASN A 348 2.78 -20.72 -26.95
C ASN A 348 1.54 -21.15 -27.77
N ALA A 349 0.63 -20.22 -28.05
CA ALA A 349 -0.62 -20.50 -28.73
C ALA A 349 -0.42 -20.91 -30.20
N ALA A 350 0.64 -20.44 -30.86
CA ALA A 350 0.89 -20.65 -32.28
C ALA A 350 1.54 -22.01 -32.59
N ASP A 351 2.62 -22.35 -31.88
CA ASP A 351 3.39 -23.58 -32.15
C ASP A 351 3.21 -24.68 -31.09
N LYS A 352 2.43 -24.42 -30.04
CA LYS A 352 2.15 -25.35 -28.94
C LYS A 352 3.41 -25.79 -28.18
N GLN A 353 4.46 -24.98 -28.19
CA GLN A 353 5.62 -25.22 -27.34
C GLN A 353 5.27 -24.94 -25.87
N VAL A 354 5.62 -25.86 -24.96
CA VAL A 354 5.52 -25.64 -23.51
C VAL A 354 6.58 -24.61 -23.09
N ILE A 355 6.12 -23.56 -22.42
CA ILE A 355 6.93 -22.45 -21.92
C ILE A 355 7.24 -22.67 -20.45
N ASP A 356 6.22 -23.02 -19.69
CA ASP A 356 6.29 -23.25 -18.26
C ASP A 356 5.31 -24.33 -17.85
N VAL A 357 5.62 -25.04 -16.77
CA VAL A 357 4.80 -26.15 -16.30
C VAL A 357 4.88 -26.23 -14.78
N VAL A 358 3.80 -26.70 -14.15
CA VAL A 358 3.77 -27.08 -12.75
C VAL A 358 3.04 -28.40 -12.59
N LYS A 359 3.62 -29.32 -11.80
CA LYS A 359 3.02 -30.61 -11.45
C LYS A 359 2.98 -30.78 -9.93
N PHE A 360 1.83 -31.20 -9.42
CA PHE A 360 1.57 -31.28 -7.98
C PHE A 360 0.69 -32.49 -7.63
N GLY A 361 0.78 -32.93 -6.39
CA GLY A 361 0.13 -34.13 -5.88
C GLY A 361 0.62 -35.41 -6.58
N ASP A 362 -0.23 -36.44 -6.56
CA ASP A 362 0.06 -37.77 -7.11
C ASP A 362 -0.22 -37.89 -8.61
N TYR A 363 -0.25 -36.78 -9.35
CA TYR A 363 -0.58 -36.78 -10.78
C TYR A 363 0.51 -37.50 -11.60
N ASP A 364 0.19 -38.69 -12.08
CA ASP A 364 1.08 -39.60 -12.81
C ASP A 364 0.65 -39.69 -14.28
N SER A 365 1.00 -38.68 -15.08
CA SER A 365 0.78 -38.71 -16.53
C SER A 365 2.03 -38.37 -17.33
N ASP A 366 2.17 -39.08 -18.46
CA ASP A 366 3.25 -38.88 -19.45
C ASP A 366 3.09 -37.57 -20.25
N ILE A 367 2.03 -36.78 -20.00
CA ILE A 367 1.79 -35.52 -20.70
C ILE A 367 2.98 -34.58 -20.45
N HIS A 368 3.61 -34.21 -21.58
CA HIS A 368 4.84 -33.42 -21.69
C HIS A 368 5.90 -33.75 -20.63
N ALA A 369 6.13 -35.05 -20.34
CA ALA A 369 7.01 -35.56 -19.28
C ALA A 369 8.46 -35.04 -19.30
N THR A 370 8.94 -34.50 -20.43
CA THR A 370 10.29 -33.90 -20.53
C THR A 370 10.36 -32.45 -20.05
N ALA A 371 9.24 -31.78 -19.81
CA ALA A 371 9.20 -30.38 -19.35
C ALA A 371 9.34 -30.24 -17.82
N TRP A 372 9.03 -31.29 -17.05
CA TRP A 372 9.16 -31.35 -15.59
C TRP A 372 10.24 -32.37 -15.19
N GLN A 373 11.02 -32.06 -14.15
CA GLN A 373 12.15 -32.81 -13.65
C GLN A 373 11.94 -33.13 -12.17
N GLY A 374 12.16 -34.39 -11.81
CA GLY A 374 12.02 -34.87 -10.43
C GLY A 374 10.55 -35.08 -10.02
N ASP A 375 10.34 -35.23 -8.72
CA ASP A 375 9.00 -35.49 -8.17
C ASP A 375 8.08 -34.28 -8.30
N ASN A 376 6.78 -34.51 -8.26
CA ASN A 376 5.77 -33.46 -8.15
C ASN A 376 5.88 -32.74 -6.80
N ILE A 377 5.28 -31.56 -6.73
CA ILE A 377 5.11 -30.83 -5.45
C ILE A 377 4.16 -31.65 -4.57
N ALA A 378 4.58 -31.98 -3.36
CA ALA A 378 3.71 -32.66 -2.41
C ALA A 378 2.62 -31.70 -1.93
N THR A 379 1.39 -32.20 -1.78
CA THR A 379 0.22 -31.44 -1.35
C THR A 379 -0.44 -32.17 -0.17
N ASP A 380 -1.04 -31.43 0.75
CA ASP A 380 -1.57 -31.94 2.02
C ASP A 380 -2.96 -31.39 2.38
N GLY A 381 -3.69 -30.84 1.40
CA GLY A 381 -5.05 -30.32 1.54
C GLY A 381 -5.28 -29.08 0.67
N ILE A 382 -6.35 -28.33 0.97
CA ILE A 382 -6.62 -27.00 0.39
C ILE A 382 -5.54 -26.04 0.88
N ASN A 383 -4.62 -25.69 -0.02
CA ASN A 383 -3.51 -24.78 0.19
C ASN A 383 -3.22 -24.05 -1.12
N ILE A 384 -2.49 -22.95 -1.07
CA ILE A 384 -1.97 -22.28 -2.26
C ILE A 384 -0.63 -22.92 -2.64
N ILE A 385 -0.40 -23.15 -3.92
CA ILE A 385 0.97 -23.39 -4.42
C ILE A 385 1.45 -22.10 -5.06
N TYR A 386 2.49 -21.51 -4.47
CA TYR A 386 3.15 -20.34 -5.01
C TYR A 386 4.62 -20.61 -5.29
N ARG A 387 5.18 -19.86 -6.22
CA ARG A 387 6.61 -19.94 -6.52
C ARG A 387 7.39 -19.30 -5.37
N VAL A 388 8.24 -20.07 -4.67
CA VAL A 388 8.97 -19.69 -3.40
C VAL A 388 9.76 -18.40 -3.54
N ASN A 389 10.05 -17.99 -4.76
CA ASN A 389 10.91 -16.87 -5.05
C ASN A 389 10.23 -15.90 -6.02
N ASN A 390 9.46 -14.95 -5.50
CA ASN A 390 9.43 -13.62 -6.14
C ASN A 390 10.81 -12.92 -6.09
N LYS A 391 11.78 -13.55 -5.42
CA LYS A 391 13.21 -13.22 -5.56
C LYS A 391 13.85 -13.76 -6.84
N GLU A 392 13.23 -14.73 -7.52
CA GLU A 392 13.73 -15.43 -8.70
C GLU A 392 12.55 -15.84 -9.63
N ALA A 393 11.68 -14.89 -9.95
CA ALA A 393 10.54 -15.13 -10.85
C ALA A 393 11.02 -15.42 -12.29
N GLY A 394 11.07 -16.70 -12.65
CA GLY A 394 11.36 -17.21 -14.00
C GLY A 394 12.61 -18.10 -14.18
N GLN A 395 13.04 -18.84 -13.15
CA GLN A 395 13.48 -20.19 -13.42
C GLN A 395 12.25 -20.93 -13.96
N ASN A 396 12.21 -21.27 -15.25
CA ASN A 396 11.14 -22.09 -15.83
C ASN A 396 10.90 -23.26 -14.86
N GLY A 397 9.66 -23.45 -14.42
CA GLY A 397 9.20 -24.30 -13.33
C GLY A 397 9.41 -25.79 -13.60
N ALA A 398 10.60 -26.19 -14.03
CA ALA A 398 10.89 -27.56 -14.41
C ALA A 398 11.12 -28.46 -13.19
N SER A 399 10.92 -28.04 -11.94
CA SER A 399 11.00 -28.94 -10.78
C SER A 399 10.33 -28.38 -9.52
N LYS A 400 10.06 -29.26 -8.54
CA LYS A 400 9.40 -28.91 -7.26
C LYS A 400 10.16 -27.89 -6.40
N THR A 401 11.48 -27.75 -6.56
CA THR A 401 12.28 -26.84 -5.70
C THR A 401 11.95 -25.37 -5.89
N ASN A 402 11.22 -25.03 -6.95
CA ASN A 402 10.82 -23.66 -7.25
C ASN A 402 9.49 -23.27 -6.58
N TRP A 403 8.82 -24.19 -5.89
CA TRP A 403 7.45 -24.03 -5.43
C TRP A 403 7.29 -24.34 -3.92
N GLN A 404 6.41 -23.62 -3.26
CA GLN A 404 6.05 -23.73 -1.86
C GLN A 404 4.55 -23.85 -1.72
N LEU A 405 4.12 -24.49 -0.63
CA LEU A 405 2.76 -24.35 -0.14
C LEU A 405 2.66 -23.08 0.73
N SER A 406 1.53 -22.36 0.61
CA SER A 406 1.08 -21.29 1.52
C SER A 406 -0.31 -21.60 2.04
N ALA A 407 -0.59 -21.11 3.23
CA ALA A 407 -1.96 -20.82 3.64
C ALA A 407 -2.48 -19.46 3.13
N TYR A 408 -1.57 -18.53 2.79
CA TYR A 408 -1.90 -17.12 2.51
C TYR A 408 -1.69 -16.80 1.02
N PRO A 409 -2.75 -16.47 0.25
CA PRO A 409 -2.65 -16.13 -1.16
C PRO A 409 -2.23 -14.67 -1.38
N THR A 410 -1.56 -14.41 -2.49
CA THR A 410 -1.07 -13.08 -2.90
C THR A 410 -1.45 -12.71 -4.33
N ALA A 411 -2.65 -13.14 -4.75
CA ALA A 411 -3.17 -12.96 -6.10
C ALA A 411 -3.07 -11.50 -6.60
N GLY A 412 -2.62 -11.36 -7.84
CA GLY A 412 -2.41 -10.07 -8.51
C GLY A 412 -1.13 -9.34 -8.06
N ALA A 413 -0.29 -9.94 -7.23
CA ALA A 413 0.79 -9.22 -6.54
C ALA A 413 1.98 -10.09 -6.14
N ILE A 414 2.87 -9.51 -5.32
CA ILE A 414 4.10 -10.17 -4.89
C ILE A 414 3.85 -11.10 -3.69
N ASN A 415 4.03 -12.40 -3.87
CA ASN A 415 4.30 -13.45 -2.88
C ASN A 415 5.47 -13.05 -1.96
N ASP A 416 5.18 -12.35 -0.86
CA ASP A 416 6.12 -11.84 0.13
C ASP A 416 5.77 -12.26 1.57
N VAL A 417 4.77 -13.12 1.74
CA VAL A 417 4.41 -13.75 3.01
C VAL A 417 5.46 -14.80 3.39
N ALA A 418 6.12 -14.60 4.52
CA ALA A 418 7.29 -15.38 4.95
C ALA A 418 7.06 -16.25 6.19
N CYS A 419 5.86 -16.21 6.77
CA CYS A 419 5.47 -16.96 7.95
C CYS A 419 4.02 -17.43 7.84
N GLU A 420 3.63 -18.33 8.75
CA GLU A 420 2.26 -18.84 8.82
C GLU A 420 1.57 -18.55 10.16
N ASP A 421 2.32 -18.09 11.16
CA ASP A 421 1.79 -17.79 12.49
C ASP A 421 0.84 -16.57 12.41
N ASP A 422 -0.38 -16.76 12.91
CA ASP A 422 -1.42 -15.75 13.12
C ASP A 422 -1.99 -16.02 14.53
N LEU A 423 -1.48 -15.29 15.53
CA LEU A 423 -1.76 -15.58 16.95
C LEU A 423 -3.05 -14.93 17.45
N ASP A 424 -3.42 -13.80 16.87
CA ASP A 424 -4.63 -13.02 17.15
C ASP A 424 -5.83 -13.41 16.27
N LYS A 425 -5.61 -14.26 15.25
CA LYS A 425 -6.62 -14.94 14.43
C LYS A 425 -7.46 -13.99 13.58
N ASP A 426 -6.81 -12.99 13.01
CA ASP A 426 -7.45 -12.04 12.10
C ASP A 426 -7.21 -12.36 10.62
N GLY A 427 -6.50 -13.46 10.31
CA GLY A 427 -6.18 -13.87 8.95
C GLY A 427 -4.95 -13.15 8.37
N ILE A 428 -4.22 -12.37 9.17
CA ILE A 428 -2.99 -11.69 8.80
C ILE A 428 -1.82 -12.35 9.54
N PRO A 429 -0.78 -12.85 8.84
CA PRO A 429 0.36 -13.42 9.52
C PRO A 429 1.12 -12.37 10.35
N ASP A 430 1.49 -12.71 11.59
CA ASP A 430 2.18 -11.83 12.56
C ASP A 430 3.44 -11.14 11.98
N CYS A 431 4.11 -11.79 11.02
CA CYS A 431 5.30 -11.23 10.36
C CYS A 431 4.97 -10.12 9.36
N ASN A 432 3.79 -10.14 8.74
CA ASN A 432 3.33 -9.12 7.80
C ASN A 432 2.83 -7.85 8.51
N GLU A 433 2.64 -7.94 9.82
CA GLU A 433 2.32 -6.81 10.69
C GLU A 433 3.55 -6.16 11.31
N GLN A 434 4.76 -6.59 10.94
CA GLN A 434 5.99 -5.99 11.43
C GLN A 434 6.43 -4.77 10.59
N ALA A 435 7.21 -3.89 11.20
CA ALA A 435 7.75 -2.74 10.49
C ALA A 435 8.68 -3.16 9.33
N GLY A 436 8.34 -2.72 8.11
CA GLY A 436 9.17 -2.94 6.92
C GLY A 436 8.87 -4.23 6.15
N THR A 437 7.85 -4.99 6.56
CA THR A 437 7.28 -6.10 5.79
C THR A 437 6.03 -5.65 5.04
N THR A 438 5.57 -6.49 4.12
CA THR A 438 4.39 -6.26 3.27
C THR A 438 3.65 -7.58 3.09
N TYR A 439 2.33 -7.55 2.91
CA TYR A 439 1.51 -8.68 2.48
C TYR A 439 1.01 -8.39 1.07
N ALA A 440 1.37 -9.19 0.06
CA ALA A 440 1.04 -8.89 -1.33
C ALA A 440 1.52 -7.48 -1.77
N GLY A 441 2.64 -6.99 -1.20
CA GLY A 441 3.12 -5.62 -1.39
C GLY A 441 2.37 -4.54 -0.59
N LEU A 442 1.31 -4.88 0.16
CA LEU A 442 0.55 -3.97 1.00
C LEU A 442 1.30 -3.68 2.32
N PRO A 443 1.50 -2.41 2.70
CA PRO A 443 2.26 -2.05 3.89
C PRO A 443 1.40 -2.01 5.17
N LEU A 444 0.82 -3.15 5.57
CA LEU A 444 -0.18 -3.25 6.64
C LEU A 444 0.24 -2.61 7.97
N HIS A 445 1.48 -2.83 8.41
CA HIS A 445 2.00 -2.18 9.62
C HIS A 445 2.00 -0.63 9.54
N GLN A 446 2.26 -0.07 8.34
CA GLN A 446 2.21 1.39 8.14
C GLN A 446 0.79 1.93 8.23
N TRP A 447 -0.20 1.11 7.84
CA TRP A 447 -1.62 1.43 7.94
C TRP A 447 -2.19 1.27 9.34
N GLY A 448 -1.58 0.43 10.17
CA GLY A 448 -1.91 0.36 11.59
C GLY A 448 -1.79 -1.03 12.22
N ALA A 449 -1.61 -2.09 11.42
CA ALA A 449 -1.63 -3.47 11.91
C ALA A 449 -0.51 -3.79 12.89
N ARG A 450 -0.76 -4.62 13.90
CA ARG A 450 0.16 -4.95 14.98
C ARG A 450 -0.05 -6.40 15.47
N ALA A 451 0.98 -7.22 15.30
CA ALA A 451 1.02 -8.56 15.89
C ALA A 451 0.55 -8.64 17.35
N GLY A 452 -0.40 -9.54 17.59
CA GLY A 452 -1.06 -9.79 18.88
C GLY A 452 -2.25 -8.86 19.17
N GLN A 453 -2.73 -8.12 18.17
CA GLN A 453 -3.89 -7.26 18.20
C GLN A 453 -4.69 -7.54 16.93
N PRO A 454 -5.89 -8.15 17.01
CA PRO A 454 -6.70 -8.40 15.82
C PRO A 454 -6.95 -7.10 15.04
N ASP A 455 -6.66 -7.13 13.75
CA ASP A 455 -6.72 -6.03 12.81
C ASP A 455 -7.67 -6.35 11.65
N ILE A 456 -8.61 -5.45 11.38
CA ILE A 456 -9.60 -5.62 10.30
C ILE A 456 -9.43 -4.47 9.31
N PHE A 457 -9.32 -4.79 8.02
CA PHE A 457 -9.26 -3.79 6.96
C PHE A 457 -10.57 -3.74 6.19
N VAL A 458 -11.09 -2.54 5.91
CA VAL A 458 -12.35 -2.35 5.18
C VAL A 458 -12.15 -1.27 4.13
N GLU A 459 -12.39 -1.61 2.86
CA GLU A 459 -12.43 -0.64 1.77
C GLU A 459 -13.86 -0.23 1.49
N ILE A 460 -14.09 1.08 1.37
CA ILE A 460 -15.41 1.65 1.14
C ILE A 460 -15.41 2.41 -0.17
N ASP A 461 -16.08 1.82 -1.15
CA ASP A 461 -16.53 2.52 -2.34
C ASP A 461 -17.90 3.17 -2.08
N TYR A 462 -18.17 4.29 -2.74
CA TYR A 462 -19.42 5.01 -2.56
C TYR A 462 -19.87 5.67 -3.86
N MET A 463 -21.18 5.64 -4.14
CA MET A 463 -21.69 6.23 -5.38
C MET A 463 -21.63 7.75 -5.37
N ASN A 464 -21.37 8.33 -6.55
CA ASN A 464 -21.51 9.75 -6.79
C ASN A 464 -22.99 10.18 -6.71
N SER A 465 -23.43 10.56 -5.51
CA SER A 465 -24.79 11.02 -5.20
C SER A 465 -24.75 12.23 -4.27
N ASP A 466 -25.77 13.08 -4.34
CA ASP A 466 -26.01 14.15 -3.37
C ASP A 466 -26.79 13.67 -2.13
N ASP A 467 -27.32 12.43 -2.16
CA ASP A 467 -27.99 11.82 -1.01
C ASP A 467 -26.95 11.41 0.05
N PRO A 468 -26.98 12.01 1.27
CA PRO A 468 -26.03 11.68 2.32
C PRO A 468 -26.10 10.23 2.80
N GLY A 469 -27.21 9.52 2.59
CA GLY A 469 -27.33 8.10 2.89
C GLY A 469 -26.42 7.21 2.02
N VAL A 470 -26.07 7.69 0.83
CA VAL A 470 -25.26 6.97 -0.18
C VAL A 470 -23.77 7.30 -0.08
N ARG A 471 -23.37 8.14 0.90
CA ARG A 471 -21.96 8.50 1.14
C ARG A 471 -21.61 8.31 2.62
N PRO A 472 -20.52 7.58 2.95
CA PRO A 472 -20.16 7.36 4.33
C PRO A 472 -19.76 8.68 5.02
N GLN A 473 -20.18 8.85 6.28
CA GLN A 473 -19.75 9.98 7.10
C GLN A 473 -18.50 9.61 7.90
N TRP A 474 -17.54 10.54 8.04
CA TRP A 474 -16.33 10.27 8.83
C TRP A 474 -16.64 9.98 10.31
N HIS A 475 -17.70 10.58 10.86
CA HIS A 475 -18.16 10.31 12.23
C HIS A 475 -18.67 8.86 12.38
N THR A 476 -19.33 8.31 11.36
CA THR A 476 -19.74 6.91 11.30
C THR A 476 -18.52 6.01 11.44
N LEU A 477 -17.52 6.18 10.58
CA LEU A 477 -16.31 5.34 10.58
C LEU A 477 -15.52 5.49 11.89
N ALA A 478 -15.40 6.71 12.42
CA ALA A 478 -14.75 6.95 13.71
C ALA A 478 -15.49 6.28 14.87
N LYS A 479 -16.82 6.29 14.86
CA LYS A 479 -17.64 5.64 15.88
C LYS A 479 -17.49 4.12 15.81
N VAL A 480 -17.62 3.52 14.62
CA VAL A 480 -17.44 2.07 14.44
C VAL A 480 -16.02 1.67 14.86
N LYS A 481 -15.00 2.44 14.49
CA LYS A 481 -13.62 2.21 14.97
C LYS A 481 -13.50 2.20 16.49
N GLN A 482 -14.20 3.10 17.18
CA GLN A 482 -14.21 3.12 18.65
C GLN A 482 -14.89 1.87 19.24
N VAL A 483 -16.02 1.44 18.66
CA VAL A 483 -16.76 0.26 19.13
C VAL A 483 -15.91 -1.01 19.08
N PHE A 484 -15.17 -1.23 17.99
CA PHE A 484 -14.24 -2.36 17.89
C PHE A 484 -13.02 -2.19 18.79
N ALA A 485 -12.47 -0.97 18.91
CA ALA A 485 -11.32 -0.71 19.78
C ALA A 485 -11.64 -0.94 21.26
N ASP A 486 -12.86 -0.61 21.71
CA ASP A 486 -13.34 -0.90 23.06
C ASP A 486 -13.43 -2.41 23.36
N ASN A 487 -13.45 -3.23 22.31
CA ASN A 487 -13.44 -4.70 22.35
C ASN A 487 -12.08 -5.31 21.98
N GLY A 488 -11.02 -4.49 21.93
CA GLY A 488 -9.67 -4.97 21.67
C GLY A 488 -9.48 -5.45 20.23
N ILE A 489 -10.18 -4.86 19.26
CA ILE A 489 -10.03 -5.10 17.82
C ILE A 489 -9.76 -3.76 17.12
N ALA A 490 -8.76 -3.72 16.23
CA ALA A 490 -8.37 -2.52 15.50
C ALA A 490 -8.91 -2.57 14.06
N ILE A 491 -9.98 -1.83 13.78
CA ILE A 491 -10.52 -1.71 12.43
C ILE A 491 -9.96 -0.49 11.68
N HIS A 492 -9.58 -0.67 10.42
CA HIS A 492 -8.96 0.30 9.52
C HIS A 492 -9.82 0.49 8.28
N PHE A 493 -10.45 1.65 8.18
CA PHE A 493 -11.28 2.00 7.03
C PHE A 493 -10.49 2.73 5.95
N ASP A 494 -10.80 2.46 4.70
CA ASP A 494 -10.30 3.17 3.53
C ASP A 494 -11.47 3.70 2.68
N ALA A 495 -11.73 5.00 2.75
CA ALA A 495 -12.68 5.70 1.89
C ALA A 495 -11.95 6.62 0.89
N GLY A 496 -10.66 6.34 0.66
CA GLY A 496 -9.76 7.08 -0.19
C GLY A 496 -9.76 8.58 0.10
N THR A 497 -10.00 9.38 -0.92
CA THR A 497 -9.89 10.84 -0.83
C THR A 497 -11.15 11.56 -0.33
N LEU A 498 -12.22 10.82 0.02
CA LEU A 498 -13.52 11.40 0.39
C LEU A 498 -13.40 12.48 1.47
N PHE A 499 -12.58 12.23 2.50
CA PHE A 499 -12.43 13.13 3.64
C PHE A 499 -11.24 14.08 3.53
N ALA A 500 -10.54 14.12 2.39
CA ALA A 500 -9.33 14.93 2.20
C ALA A 500 -9.59 16.44 2.40
N GLN A 501 -10.80 16.93 2.15
CA GLN A 501 -11.13 18.36 2.30
C GLN A 501 -11.63 18.74 3.71
N HIS A 502 -11.87 17.77 4.59
CA HIS A 502 -12.37 18.06 5.94
C HIS A 502 -11.23 18.36 6.90
N SER A 503 -11.08 19.63 7.27
CA SER A 503 -10.02 20.12 8.17
C SER A 503 -10.06 19.54 9.60
N ILE A 504 -11.18 18.89 9.96
CA ILE A 504 -11.41 18.26 11.27
C ILE A 504 -11.18 16.74 11.18
N ALA A 505 -11.35 16.15 9.99
CA ALA A 505 -11.07 14.74 9.77
C ALA A 505 -9.54 14.56 9.62
N PRO A 506 -8.93 13.61 10.34
CA PRO A 506 -7.53 13.29 10.11
C PRO A 506 -7.40 12.64 8.72
N GLN A 507 -6.88 13.40 7.75
CA GLN A 507 -6.79 13.00 6.33
C GLN A 507 -6.08 11.63 6.16
N ASP A 508 -5.09 11.35 7.01
CA ASP A 508 -4.26 10.14 6.95
C ASP A 508 -4.91 8.90 7.60
N ARG A 509 -6.11 9.01 8.21
CA ARG A 509 -6.72 7.90 8.97
C ARG A 509 -7.72 7.04 8.20
N PHE A 510 -8.19 7.52 7.04
CA PHE A 510 -9.24 6.86 6.26
C PHE A 510 -8.87 6.74 4.78
N ASN A 511 -7.57 6.74 4.48
CA ASN A 511 -7.04 6.65 3.12
C ASN A 511 -5.83 5.70 3.13
N LEU A 512 -6.05 4.48 2.66
CA LEU A 512 -5.06 3.40 2.59
C LEU A 512 -4.75 3.04 1.13
N GLY A 513 -4.99 3.97 0.20
CA GLY A 513 -4.66 3.83 -1.22
C GLY A 513 -5.74 3.21 -2.11
N GLY A 514 -6.89 2.80 -1.56
CA GLY A 514 -8.11 2.41 -2.27
C GLY A 514 -9.27 3.37 -1.97
N GLY A 515 -10.50 2.86 -2.01
CA GLY A 515 -11.73 3.57 -1.64
C GLY A 515 -12.11 4.67 -2.64
N ASN A 516 -13.12 4.40 -3.46
CA ASN A 516 -13.39 5.18 -4.67
C ASN A 516 -14.78 5.80 -4.67
N GLU A 517 -14.88 7.00 -5.24
CA GLU A 517 -16.16 7.50 -5.73
C GLU A 517 -16.50 6.77 -7.04
N VAL A 518 -17.57 5.98 -7.04
CA VAL A 518 -17.98 5.17 -8.19
C VAL A 518 -19.19 5.76 -8.91
N ALA A 519 -19.44 5.30 -10.13
CA ALA A 519 -20.58 5.75 -10.92
C ALA A 519 -21.90 5.40 -10.23
N TYR A 520 -22.83 6.38 -10.20
CA TYR A 520 -24.15 6.17 -9.64
C TYR A 520 -24.94 5.08 -10.39
N SER A 521 -25.54 4.17 -9.63
CA SER A 521 -26.62 3.30 -10.11
C SER A 521 -27.85 3.49 -9.24
N GLN A 522 -29.00 3.64 -9.90
CA GLN A 522 -30.29 3.74 -9.20
C GLN A 522 -30.61 2.49 -8.38
N SER A 523 -30.20 1.33 -8.88
CA SER A 523 -30.45 0.03 -8.26
C SER A 523 -29.21 -0.86 -8.33
N THR A 524 -28.81 -1.38 -7.19
CA THR A 524 -27.68 -2.31 -7.07
C THR A 524 -28.09 -3.48 -6.20
N TYR A 525 -28.02 -4.66 -6.78
CA TYR A 525 -28.24 -5.91 -6.06
C TYR A 525 -26.89 -6.49 -5.61
N PHE A 526 -26.91 -7.46 -4.72
CA PHE A 526 -25.66 -8.07 -4.26
C PHE A 526 -24.99 -8.90 -5.37
N ALA A 527 -25.77 -9.85 -5.92
CA ALA A 527 -25.42 -10.71 -7.04
C ALA A 527 -25.79 -10.09 -8.40
N GLN A 528 -25.39 -10.75 -9.49
CA GLN A 528 -25.83 -10.35 -10.82
C GLN A 528 -27.36 -10.54 -10.98
N SER A 529 -28.07 -9.48 -11.36
CA SER A 529 -29.51 -9.50 -11.60
C SER A 529 -29.87 -8.76 -12.91
N PRO A 530 -30.80 -9.27 -13.73
CA PRO A 530 -31.20 -8.59 -14.96
C PRO A 530 -31.73 -7.17 -14.71
N GLY A 531 -31.03 -6.17 -15.25
CA GLY A 531 -31.45 -4.75 -15.15
C GLY A 531 -30.95 -4.02 -13.91
N GLN A 532 -30.10 -4.65 -13.09
CA GLN A 532 -29.45 -4.02 -11.92
C GLN A 532 -27.93 -4.11 -12.05
N SER A 533 -27.22 -3.13 -11.47
CA SER A 533 -25.79 -3.29 -11.19
C SER A 533 -25.60 -4.27 -10.04
N SER A 534 -24.39 -4.79 -9.85
CA SER A 534 -24.06 -5.67 -8.72
C SER A 534 -22.84 -5.21 -7.94
N VAL A 535 -22.77 -5.57 -6.65
CA VAL A 535 -21.59 -5.33 -5.80
C VAL A 535 -20.34 -5.92 -6.42
N LEU A 536 -20.41 -7.19 -6.86
CA LEU A 536 -19.29 -7.90 -7.49
C LEU A 536 -18.79 -7.24 -8.78
N ALA A 537 -19.68 -6.55 -9.52
CA ALA A 537 -19.28 -5.80 -10.71
C ALA A 537 -18.50 -4.53 -10.34
N TYR A 538 -18.91 -3.81 -9.29
CA TYR A 538 -18.16 -2.67 -8.78
C TYR A 538 -16.82 -3.10 -8.17
N LYS A 539 -16.79 -4.15 -7.34
CA LYS A 539 -15.55 -4.74 -6.80
C LYS A 539 -14.59 -5.08 -7.94
N SER A 540 -15.06 -5.78 -8.98
CA SER A 540 -14.22 -6.11 -10.14
C SER A 540 -13.59 -4.88 -10.81
N GLU A 541 -14.27 -3.75 -10.87
CA GLU A 541 -13.83 -2.57 -11.61
C GLU A 541 -12.99 -1.60 -10.75
N HIS A 542 -13.15 -1.63 -9.43
CA HIS A 542 -12.63 -0.59 -8.53
C HIS A 542 -11.77 -1.12 -7.37
N PHE A 543 -11.73 -2.42 -7.15
CA PHE A 543 -10.97 -3.06 -6.08
C PHE A 543 -9.76 -3.80 -6.65
N ALA A 544 -8.58 -3.53 -6.09
CA ALA A 544 -7.34 -4.15 -6.54
C ALA A 544 -7.21 -5.59 -6.01
N LEU A 545 -6.87 -6.56 -6.87
CA LEU A 545 -6.81 -7.98 -6.50
C LEU A 545 -5.90 -8.27 -5.30
N ALA A 546 -4.79 -7.50 -5.15
CA ALA A 546 -3.86 -7.65 -4.03
C ALA A 546 -4.53 -7.50 -2.65
N ARG A 547 -5.72 -6.90 -2.60
CA ARG A 547 -6.48 -6.61 -1.38
C ARG A 547 -7.56 -7.66 -1.08
N ASP A 548 -7.84 -8.59 -2.01
CA ASP A 548 -8.92 -9.60 -1.89
C ASP A 548 -8.79 -10.45 -0.61
N ASN A 549 -7.57 -10.70 -0.12
CA ASN A 549 -7.35 -11.53 1.07
C ASN A 549 -7.17 -10.72 2.37
N ILE A 550 -7.35 -9.40 2.36
CA ILE A 550 -7.11 -8.57 3.56
C ILE A 550 -8.29 -7.66 3.85
N PHE A 551 -8.97 -7.14 2.83
CA PHE A 551 -9.99 -6.13 3.00
C PHE A 551 -11.39 -6.72 2.84
N HIS A 552 -12.28 -6.38 3.77
CA HIS A 552 -13.71 -6.46 3.51
C HIS A 552 -14.10 -5.33 2.54
N TYR A 553 -14.75 -5.65 1.43
CA TYR A 553 -15.22 -4.67 0.46
C TYR A 553 -16.65 -4.22 0.81
N THR A 554 -16.82 -2.92 0.96
CA THR A 554 -18.10 -2.29 1.26
C THR A 554 -18.48 -1.32 0.15
N LEU A 555 -19.70 -1.44 -0.36
CA LEU A 555 -20.28 -0.46 -1.29
C LEU A 555 -21.42 0.34 -0.65
N PHE A 556 -21.25 1.65 -0.52
CA PHE A 556 -22.37 2.56 -0.24
C PHE A 556 -23.12 2.86 -1.54
N ALA A 557 -24.30 2.27 -1.69
CA ALA A 557 -25.14 2.33 -2.88
C ALA A 557 -26.50 3.00 -2.60
N ASN A 558 -27.22 3.30 -3.67
CA ASN A 558 -28.52 3.96 -3.55
C ASN A 558 -29.60 3.04 -2.93
N SER A 559 -29.94 1.95 -3.62
CA SER A 559 -31.03 1.06 -3.21
C SER A 559 -30.89 -0.30 -3.86
N GLN A 560 -31.44 -1.33 -3.22
CA GLN A 560 -31.63 -2.67 -3.78
C GLN A 560 -32.91 -2.77 -4.63
N GLN A 561 -33.82 -1.78 -4.53
CA GLN A 561 -35.07 -1.75 -5.30
C GLN A 561 -34.84 -1.30 -6.74
N LEU A 562 -35.49 -1.96 -7.70
CA LEU A 562 -35.36 -1.69 -9.13
C LEU A 562 -35.73 -0.25 -9.52
N ASP A 563 -36.70 0.35 -8.81
CA ASP A 563 -37.15 1.72 -9.04
C ASP A 563 -36.34 2.76 -8.25
N GLY A 564 -35.31 2.34 -7.51
CA GLY A 564 -34.47 3.19 -6.68
C GLY A 564 -35.19 3.80 -5.47
N SER A 565 -36.40 3.33 -5.13
CA SER A 565 -37.07 3.69 -3.89
C SER A 565 -36.31 3.14 -2.68
N TYR A 566 -36.58 3.66 -1.49
CA TYR A 566 -35.96 3.13 -0.27
C TYR A 566 -36.30 1.63 -0.09
N GLY A 567 -35.40 0.89 0.54
CA GLY A 567 -35.57 -0.54 0.81
C GLY A 567 -34.76 -0.98 2.02
N SER A 568 -34.32 -2.22 2.00
CA SER A 568 -33.38 -2.80 2.97
C SER A 568 -32.16 -1.89 3.20
N ALA A 569 -31.67 -1.83 4.44
CA ALA A 569 -30.61 -0.90 4.84
C ALA A 569 -29.23 -1.39 4.40
N GLY A 570 -29.01 -2.70 4.36
CA GLY A 570 -27.82 -3.34 3.84
C GLY A 570 -28.03 -4.78 3.42
N TYR A 571 -26.93 -5.43 3.03
CA TYR A 571 -26.88 -6.84 2.67
C TYR A 571 -25.42 -7.32 2.68
N ALA A 572 -25.14 -8.49 3.23
CA ALA A 572 -23.78 -9.03 3.31
C ALA A 572 -23.71 -10.53 3.08
N GLU A 573 -22.50 -11.00 2.76
CA GLU A 573 -22.16 -12.41 2.88
C GLU A 573 -22.18 -12.85 4.36
N ILE A 574 -22.49 -14.12 4.60
CA ILE A 574 -22.23 -14.74 5.91
C ILE A 574 -20.87 -15.42 5.81
N ASN A 575 -19.97 -15.10 6.76
CA ASN A 575 -18.61 -15.64 6.78
C ASN A 575 -17.89 -15.36 5.45
N GLY A 576 -17.68 -14.07 5.18
CA GLY A 576 -17.22 -13.54 3.91
C GLY A 576 -16.62 -12.15 4.03
N ASP A 577 -16.37 -11.51 2.88
CA ASP A 577 -15.65 -10.25 2.80
C ASP A 577 -16.44 -9.13 2.12
N ASP A 578 -17.59 -9.43 1.50
CA ASP A 578 -18.39 -8.46 0.74
C ASP A 578 -19.66 -8.00 1.47
N LEU A 579 -19.91 -6.67 1.47
CA LEU A 579 -21.17 -6.09 1.95
C LEU A 579 -21.61 -4.84 1.16
N ILE A 580 -22.89 -4.50 1.23
CA ILE A 580 -23.49 -3.29 0.64
C ILE A 580 -24.33 -2.55 1.68
N ILE A 581 -24.26 -1.22 1.65
CA ILE A 581 -25.09 -0.31 2.45
C ILE A 581 -26.00 0.48 1.50
N THR A 582 -27.31 0.39 1.68
CA THR A 582 -28.34 0.94 0.78
C THR A 582 -29.34 1.86 1.48
N LEU A 583 -28.83 2.95 2.04
CA LEU A 583 -29.62 3.96 2.76
C LEU A 583 -30.14 5.11 1.87
N GLY A 584 -30.03 5.00 0.54
CA GLY A 584 -30.53 6.01 -0.40
C GLY A 584 -32.06 6.10 -0.41
N GLY A 585 -32.58 7.32 -0.50
CA GLY A 585 -34.02 7.59 -0.50
C GLY A 585 -34.70 7.52 0.89
N TRP A 586 -33.94 7.27 1.96
CA TRP A 586 -34.47 7.23 3.34
C TRP A 586 -34.81 8.63 3.90
N GLY A 587 -34.29 9.70 3.27
CA GLY A 587 -34.48 11.10 3.72
C GLY A 587 -33.46 11.56 4.76
N LEU A 588 -32.37 10.82 4.94
CA LEU A 588 -31.24 11.18 5.79
C LEU A 588 -30.60 12.49 5.29
N ASN A 589 -30.22 13.38 6.21
CA ASN A 589 -29.64 14.68 5.86
C ASN A 589 -28.88 15.28 7.05
N ASP A 590 -28.01 16.28 6.80
CA ASP A 590 -27.20 16.93 7.83
C ASP A 590 -27.68 18.34 8.21
N ALA A 591 -28.92 18.69 7.87
CA ALA A 591 -29.46 20.05 7.97
C ALA A 591 -29.42 20.63 9.40
N ASN A 592 -29.56 19.78 10.42
CA ASN A 592 -29.42 20.14 11.82
C ASN A 592 -28.84 18.99 12.66
N GLU A 593 -28.71 19.20 13.96
CA GLU A 593 -28.13 18.22 14.87
C GLU A 593 -28.90 16.89 14.90
N THR A 594 -30.23 16.94 15.01
CA THR A 594 -31.07 15.73 15.07
C THR A 594 -31.03 14.95 13.76
N SER A 595 -31.13 15.63 12.61
CA SER A 595 -31.05 14.95 11.32
C SER A 595 -29.66 14.34 11.08
N ARG A 596 -28.60 15.05 11.47
CA ARG A 596 -27.22 14.56 11.40
C ARG A 596 -27.01 13.35 12.31
N ASN A 597 -27.59 13.34 13.50
CA ASN A 597 -27.56 12.19 14.40
C ASN A 597 -28.22 10.98 13.77
N TYR A 598 -29.41 11.13 13.16
CA TYR A 598 -30.04 10.06 12.40
C TYR A 598 -29.13 9.53 11.29
N LEU A 599 -28.54 10.42 10.48
CA LEU A 599 -27.63 10.03 9.41
C LEU A 599 -26.45 9.19 9.93
N ILE A 600 -25.78 9.64 10.99
CA ILE A 600 -24.63 8.93 11.57
C ILE A 600 -25.08 7.61 12.22
N ASN A 601 -26.17 7.63 12.99
CA ASN A 601 -26.63 6.46 13.73
C ASN A 601 -27.14 5.34 12.80
N MET A 602 -27.90 5.67 11.75
CA MET A 602 -28.35 4.68 10.76
C MET A 602 -27.16 4.06 10.03
N GLN A 603 -26.23 4.88 9.53
CA GLN A 603 -25.02 4.34 8.88
C GLN A 603 -24.18 3.47 9.82
N SER A 604 -24.03 3.87 11.09
CA SER A 604 -23.19 3.13 12.05
C SER A 604 -23.84 1.81 12.45
N ALA A 605 -25.16 1.82 12.67
CA ALA A 605 -25.93 0.63 12.97
C ALA A 605 -25.84 -0.41 11.85
N THR A 606 -26.16 0.00 10.63
CA THR A 606 -26.13 -0.90 9.46
C THR A 606 -24.72 -1.41 9.21
N LEU A 607 -23.69 -0.54 9.24
CA LEU A 607 -22.31 -0.99 9.00
C LEU A 607 -21.85 -2.03 10.03
N VAL A 608 -22.18 -1.87 11.32
CA VAL A 608 -21.86 -2.88 12.33
C VAL A 608 -22.66 -4.17 12.12
N HIS A 609 -23.93 -4.09 11.74
CA HIS A 609 -24.74 -5.27 11.46
C HIS A 609 -24.18 -6.09 10.30
N GLU A 610 -23.91 -5.45 9.16
CA GLU A 610 -23.41 -6.12 7.97
C GLU A 610 -21.99 -6.69 8.15
N LEU A 611 -21.13 -5.99 8.89
CA LEU A 611 -19.83 -6.55 9.28
C LEU A 611 -20.01 -7.78 10.18
N GLY A 612 -21.03 -7.82 11.04
CA GLY A 612 -21.31 -8.99 11.88
C GLY A 612 -21.59 -10.25 11.05
N HIS A 613 -22.32 -10.13 9.93
CA HIS A 613 -22.51 -11.23 9.00
C HIS A 613 -21.19 -11.72 8.38
N ASN A 614 -20.34 -10.79 7.93
CA ASN A 614 -19.01 -11.14 7.43
C ASN A 614 -18.18 -11.90 8.49
N PHE A 615 -18.36 -11.60 9.78
CA PHE A 615 -17.70 -12.29 10.89
C PHE A 615 -18.42 -13.55 11.39
N GLY A 616 -19.40 -14.05 10.64
CA GLY A 616 -20.10 -15.31 10.92
C GLY A 616 -21.29 -15.19 11.87
N LEU A 617 -21.72 -13.99 12.24
CA LEU A 617 -22.88 -13.79 13.10
C LEU A 617 -24.20 -13.89 12.33
N LEU A 618 -25.21 -14.46 12.98
CA LEU A 618 -26.60 -14.45 12.58
C LEU A 618 -27.39 -13.53 13.54
N HIS A 619 -28.66 -13.26 13.26
CA HIS A 619 -29.44 -12.26 14.02
C HIS A 619 -29.72 -12.58 15.51
N GLY A 620 -29.41 -13.80 15.96
CA GLY A 620 -29.58 -14.26 17.33
C GLY A 620 -28.29 -14.77 17.97
N GLY A 621 -27.14 -14.33 17.46
CA GLY A 621 -25.83 -14.95 17.70
C GLY A 621 -25.58 -16.05 16.67
N LEU A 622 -25.65 -17.32 17.07
CA LEU A 622 -25.40 -18.46 16.17
C LEU A 622 -26.65 -19.20 15.67
N ASP A 623 -27.86 -18.78 16.07
CA ASP A 623 -29.09 -19.54 15.81
C ASP A 623 -30.16 -18.82 14.96
N GLY A 624 -29.86 -17.63 14.44
CA GLY A 624 -30.74 -16.89 13.51
C GLY A 624 -32.10 -16.47 14.08
N VAL A 625 -32.35 -16.71 15.37
CA VAL A 625 -33.60 -16.33 16.03
C VAL A 625 -33.59 -14.82 16.28
N ASN A 626 -34.53 -14.13 15.66
CA ASN A 626 -34.66 -12.67 15.75
C ASN A 626 -35.33 -12.24 17.06
N ASN A 627 -35.14 -10.97 17.42
CA ASN A 627 -35.99 -10.27 18.40
C ASN A 627 -35.92 -10.82 19.84
N LYS A 628 -34.80 -11.45 20.21
CA LYS A 628 -34.53 -11.92 21.58
C LYS A 628 -34.29 -10.72 22.51
N PRO A 629 -35.16 -10.39 23.48
CA PRO A 629 -35.02 -9.13 24.24
C PRO A 629 -33.80 -9.07 25.17
N ASN A 630 -33.23 -10.22 25.54
CA ASN A 630 -32.01 -10.30 26.34
C ASN A 630 -30.73 -10.35 25.50
N HIS A 631 -30.83 -10.46 24.17
CA HIS A 631 -29.69 -10.52 23.26
C HIS A 631 -29.32 -9.12 22.76
N LEU A 632 -28.47 -8.44 23.53
CA LEU A 632 -28.12 -7.03 23.35
C LEU A 632 -27.07 -6.83 22.26
N SER A 633 -27.51 -6.95 21.01
CA SER A 633 -26.65 -6.93 19.83
C SER A 633 -27.23 -6.09 18.69
N SER A 634 -26.37 -5.46 17.91
CA SER A 634 -26.71 -4.86 16.62
C SER A 634 -27.21 -5.91 15.62
N MET A 635 -26.90 -7.19 15.79
CA MET A 635 -27.42 -8.29 14.97
C MET A 635 -28.90 -8.56 15.21
N ASN A 636 -29.42 -8.13 16.36
CA ASN A 636 -30.82 -8.29 16.72
C ASN A 636 -31.66 -7.17 16.11
N TYR A 637 -32.68 -7.50 15.30
CA TYR A 637 -33.54 -6.52 14.64
C TYR A 637 -34.30 -5.59 15.57
N ASP A 638 -34.56 -5.99 16.81
CA ASP A 638 -35.15 -5.07 17.80
C ASP A 638 -34.23 -3.89 18.12
N TYR A 639 -32.90 -4.06 17.94
CA TYR A 639 -31.86 -3.11 18.32
C TYR A 639 -31.09 -2.51 17.15
N GLN A 640 -31.04 -3.15 15.98
CA GLN A 640 -30.26 -2.69 14.83
C GLN A 640 -30.50 -1.19 14.55
N LEU A 641 -31.73 -0.79 14.23
CA LEU A 641 -32.05 0.62 13.88
C LEU A 641 -32.52 1.47 15.07
N SER A 642 -32.80 0.86 16.23
CA SER A 642 -33.26 1.58 17.44
C SER A 642 -32.13 1.88 18.43
N GLY A 643 -31.00 1.18 18.28
CA GLY A 643 -29.85 1.22 19.17
C GLY A 643 -30.02 0.31 20.39
N ILE A 644 -28.91 -0.28 20.83
CA ILE A 644 -28.88 -1.18 21.99
C ILE A 644 -29.26 -0.40 23.27
N PRO A 645 -30.16 -0.93 24.13
CA PRO A 645 -30.56 -0.22 25.33
C PRO A 645 -29.42 0.07 26.30
N THR A 646 -29.55 1.19 27.00
CA THR A 646 -28.66 1.50 28.12
C THR A 646 -29.14 0.75 29.35
N ILE A 647 -28.43 -0.30 29.73
CA ILE A 647 -28.78 -1.15 30.87
C ILE A 647 -28.83 -0.33 32.17
N GLY A 648 -29.89 -0.58 32.94
CA GLY A 648 -30.22 0.16 34.16
C GLY A 648 -30.88 1.53 33.93
N ASN A 649 -31.13 1.92 32.69
CA ASN A 649 -31.75 3.20 32.34
C ASN A 649 -32.86 3.02 31.30
N ASN A 650 -34.04 2.60 31.78
CA ASN A 650 -35.21 2.33 30.96
C ASN A 650 -34.94 1.28 29.86
N GLU A 651 -34.23 0.21 30.20
CA GLU A 651 -33.72 -0.77 29.23
C GLU A 651 -34.79 -1.54 28.44
N GLY A 652 -36.02 -1.59 28.96
CA GLY A 652 -37.17 -2.19 28.28
C GLY A 652 -37.83 -1.29 27.23
N ASP A 653 -37.38 -0.05 27.03
CA ASP A 653 -38.03 0.93 26.14
C ASP A 653 -38.16 0.48 24.68
N ARG A 654 -37.17 -0.24 24.13
CA ARG A 654 -37.23 -0.82 22.77
C ARG A 654 -38.31 -1.90 22.70
N LEU A 655 -38.35 -2.78 23.70
CA LEU A 655 -39.39 -3.81 23.82
C LEU A 655 -40.78 -3.14 23.90
N MET A 656 -40.93 -2.10 24.73
CA MET A 656 -42.20 -1.37 24.86
C MET A 656 -42.61 -0.71 23.56
N GLN A 657 -41.67 -0.06 22.86
CA GLN A 657 -41.95 0.61 21.61
C GLN A 657 -42.31 -0.39 20.50
N ASN A 658 -41.59 -1.51 20.39
CA ASN A 658 -41.76 -2.46 19.29
C ASN A 658 -42.98 -3.37 19.49
N ARG A 659 -43.35 -3.71 20.74
CA ARG A 659 -44.44 -4.66 21.02
C ARG A 659 -45.73 -4.02 21.46
N TYR A 660 -45.65 -2.93 22.23
CA TYR A 660 -46.82 -2.37 22.92
C TYR A 660 -47.25 -1.01 22.43
N PHE A 661 -46.54 -0.36 21.51
CA PHE A 661 -46.97 0.94 20.99
C PHE A 661 -48.25 0.85 20.13
N PRO A 662 -49.28 1.71 20.34
CA PRO A 662 -49.43 2.69 21.42
C PRO A 662 -50.33 2.19 22.57
N ASN A 663 -49.73 1.67 23.65
CA ASN A 663 -50.40 1.32 24.91
C ASN A 663 -49.99 2.29 26.03
N GLU A 664 -50.92 3.12 26.49
CA GLU A 664 -50.65 4.17 27.48
C GLU A 664 -50.11 3.63 28.82
N ARG A 665 -50.31 2.34 29.12
CA ARG A 665 -49.80 1.69 30.34
C ARG A 665 -48.28 1.52 30.36
N CYS A 666 -47.64 1.46 29.18
CA CYS A 666 -46.19 1.33 29.02
C CYS A 666 -45.52 2.60 28.52
N THR A 667 -46.10 3.75 28.84
CA THR A 667 -45.53 5.05 28.49
C THR A 667 -44.49 5.48 29.54
N PRO A 668 -43.45 6.24 29.15
CA PRO A 668 -43.22 6.83 27.82
C PRO A 668 -42.50 5.89 26.82
N PHE A 669 -42.93 5.92 25.55
CA PHE A 669 -42.28 5.22 24.42
C PHE A 669 -41.06 5.97 23.84
N THR A 670 -40.54 6.95 24.58
CA THR A 670 -39.36 7.71 24.18
C THR A 670 -38.13 6.87 24.44
N LEU A 671 -37.35 6.61 23.40
CA LEU A 671 -36.13 5.82 23.51
C LEU A 671 -35.04 6.63 24.20
N VAL A 672 -34.44 6.05 25.24
CA VAL A 672 -33.25 6.59 25.87
C VAL A 672 -32.06 6.31 24.97
N ASN A 673 -31.36 7.36 24.54
CA ASN A 673 -30.27 7.28 23.56
C ASN A 673 -30.71 6.60 22.24
N GLY A 674 -31.94 6.88 21.80
CA GLY A 674 -32.48 6.42 20.52
C GLY A 674 -31.83 7.08 19.31
N PRO A 675 -32.28 6.73 18.08
CA PRO A 675 -31.63 7.10 16.83
C PRO A 675 -31.62 8.62 16.54
N GLU A 676 -32.54 9.39 17.13
CA GLU A 676 -32.56 10.86 17.09
C GLU A 676 -31.50 11.53 18.00
N GLY A 677 -31.01 10.78 18.99
CA GLY A 677 -30.14 11.27 20.05
C GLY A 677 -28.68 11.42 19.63
N ASP A 678 -27.88 12.02 20.51
CA ASP A 678 -26.43 12.19 20.32
C ASP A 678 -25.76 10.88 19.89
N PHE A 679 -25.09 10.90 18.73
CA PHE A 679 -24.44 9.72 18.17
C PHE A 679 -23.32 9.17 19.06
N HIS A 680 -22.79 9.94 20.01
CA HIS A 680 -21.85 9.43 21.02
C HIS A 680 -22.49 8.53 22.08
N LYS A 681 -23.82 8.57 22.23
CA LYS A 681 -24.58 7.80 23.23
C LYS A 681 -25.45 6.70 22.64
N TYR A 682 -25.69 6.74 21.33
CA TYR A 682 -26.41 5.69 20.61
C TYR A 682 -25.54 4.42 20.58
N ASN A 683 -25.91 3.43 21.37
CA ASN A 683 -25.11 2.21 21.54
C ASN A 683 -25.31 1.25 20.37
N ILE A 684 -24.20 0.72 19.87
CA ILE A 684 -24.11 -0.32 18.84
C ILE A 684 -22.95 -1.25 19.21
N GLY A 685 -22.95 -2.47 18.70
CA GLY A 685 -21.94 -3.49 18.96
C GLY A 685 -22.58 -4.87 19.04
N TYR A 686 -21.82 -5.88 19.44
CA TYR A 686 -22.34 -7.23 19.61
C TYR A 686 -22.56 -7.58 21.08
N SER A 687 -23.27 -8.67 21.33
CA SER A 687 -23.53 -9.10 22.70
C SER A 687 -22.29 -9.71 23.37
N HIS A 688 -22.20 -9.53 24.68
CA HIS A 688 -21.19 -10.15 25.55
C HIS A 688 -21.68 -11.45 26.20
N GLY A 689 -22.91 -11.91 25.93
CA GLY A 689 -23.45 -13.15 26.50
C GLY A 689 -23.61 -13.09 28.03
N VAL A 690 -23.98 -11.92 28.55
CA VAL A 690 -24.01 -11.62 30.00
C VAL A 690 -25.44 -11.56 30.56
N SER A 691 -26.45 -11.50 29.70
CA SER A 691 -27.85 -11.53 30.13
C SER A 691 -28.25 -12.96 30.51
N ILE A 692 -29.22 -13.10 31.43
CA ILE A 692 -29.76 -14.42 31.80
C ILE A 692 -30.64 -14.98 30.69
N GLU A 693 -30.92 -16.28 30.75
CA GLU A 693 -31.99 -16.89 29.96
C GLU A 693 -33.36 -16.32 30.37
N LEU A 694 -34.18 -15.95 29.39
CA LEU A 694 -35.56 -15.52 29.61
C LEU A 694 -36.51 -16.61 29.12
N PHE A 695 -37.35 -17.12 30.00
CA PHE A 695 -38.41 -18.05 29.65
C PHE A 695 -39.75 -17.31 29.64
N GLU A 696 -40.42 -17.31 28.50
CA GLU A 696 -41.67 -16.56 28.30
C GLU A 696 -42.78 -16.92 29.29
N GLY A 697 -42.81 -18.16 29.76
CA GLY A 697 -43.78 -18.64 30.74
C GLY A 697 -43.47 -18.25 32.20
N ASP A 698 -42.30 -17.67 32.48
CA ASP A 698 -41.80 -17.38 33.84
C ASP A 698 -40.86 -16.15 33.88
N LEU A 699 -41.31 -15.01 33.37
CA LEU A 699 -40.53 -13.76 33.32
C LEU A 699 -40.59 -12.99 34.65
N ASP A 700 -39.44 -12.74 35.29
CA ASP A 700 -39.35 -11.90 36.49
C ASP A 700 -39.13 -10.42 36.12
N GLU A 701 -40.15 -9.61 36.28
CA GLU A 701 -40.13 -8.18 35.97
C GLU A 701 -39.15 -7.38 36.85
N GLN A 702 -38.75 -7.89 38.02
CA GLN A 702 -37.86 -7.17 38.94
C GLN A 702 -36.40 -7.14 38.48
N ILE A 703 -35.99 -8.11 37.66
CA ILE A 703 -34.59 -8.28 37.23
C ILE A 703 -34.34 -7.80 35.80
N GLY A 704 -35.40 -7.36 35.09
CA GLY A 704 -35.29 -6.89 33.70
C GLY A 704 -34.70 -7.97 32.79
N PHE A 705 -33.68 -7.63 32.00
CA PHE A 705 -32.95 -8.61 31.17
C PHE A 705 -31.98 -9.50 31.97
N GLY A 706 -31.90 -9.30 33.30
CA GLY A 706 -31.04 -10.07 34.20
C GLY A 706 -29.56 -9.75 34.09
N HIS A 707 -29.19 -8.59 33.56
CA HIS A 707 -27.83 -8.07 33.65
C HIS A 707 -27.54 -7.58 35.08
N GLN A 708 -26.26 -7.54 35.50
CA GLN A 708 -25.89 -7.09 36.86
C GLN A 708 -26.42 -5.69 37.22
N ALA A 709 -26.50 -4.82 36.22
CA ALA A 709 -26.97 -3.44 36.34
C ALA A 709 -28.42 -3.25 35.88
N SER A 710 -29.15 -4.34 35.59
CA SER A 710 -30.50 -4.26 35.05
C SER A 710 -31.46 -3.52 35.97
N SER A 711 -32.39 -2.80 35.34
CA SER A 711 -33.58 -2.25 35.99
C SER A 711 -34.79 -3.12 35.71
N SER A 712 -35.82 -3.04 36.55
CA SER A 712 -37.09 -3.74 36.31
C SER A 712 -37.72 -3.40 34.96
N ILE A 713 -38.36 -4.37 34.32
CA ILE A 713 -39.09 -4.24 33.05
C ILE A 713 -40.51 -4.77 33.28
N ASP A 714 -41.52 -3.97 32.95
CA ASP A 714 -42.93 -4.39 32.89
C ASP A 714 -43.15 -5.20 31.59
N TYR A 715 -42.90 -6.50 31.65
CA TYR A 715 -42.95 -7.37 30.46
C TYR A 715 -44.37 -7.51 29.92
N ASN A 716 -45.39 -7.52 30.78
CA ASN A 716 -46.78 -7.77 30.38
C ASN A 716 -47.57 -6.49 30.01
N CYS A 717 -46.95 -5.33 30.24
CA CYS A 717 -47.48 -4.01 29.94
C CYS A 717 -48.78 -3.66 30.67
N ASP A 718 -48.92 -4.08 31.93
CA ASP A 718 -50.09 -3.79 32.75
C ASP A 718 -49.96 -2.51 33.59
N GLY A 719 -48.76 -1.92 33.63
CA GLY A 719 -48.42 -0.68 34.33
C GLY A 719 -47.85 -0.88 35.74
N GLU A 720 -47.66 -2.12 36.20
CA GLU A 720 -47.09 -2.45 37.51
C GLU A 720 -45.96 -3.48 37.40
N ILE A 721 -44.84 -3.27 38.11
CA ILE A 721 -43.80 -4.29 38.23
C ILE A 721 -44.27 -5.40 39.18
N ALA A 722 -44.54 -6.57 38.62
CA ALA A 722 -44.98 -7.75 39.32
C ALA A 722 -43.89 -8.28 40.29
N LYS A 723 -44.35 -8.80 41.45
CA LYS A 723 -43.48 -9.47 42.45
C LYS A 723 -43.38 -10.98 42.24
N SER A 724 -44.12 -11.50 41.27
CA SER A 724 -44.15 -12.91 40.90
C SER A 724 -44.05 -12.96 39.38
N PRO A 725 -43.43 -14.01 38.82
CA PRO A 725 -43.22 -14.07 37.39
C PRO A 725 -44.50 -13.99 36.58
N VAL A 726 -44.40 -13.40 35.39
CA VAL A 726 -45.49 -13.24 34.42
C VAL A 726 -45.24 -14.12 33.19
N SER A 727 -46.32 -14.47 32.51
CA SER A 727 -46.28 -15.24 31.26
C SER A 727 -46.62 -14.32 30.11
N VAL A 728 -45.68 -14.11 29.18
CA VAL A 728 -45.80 -13.14 28.08
C VAL A 728 -45.19 -13.74 26.80
N ASP A 729 -45.96 -13.66 25.71
CA ASP A 729 -45.53 -13.96 24.35
C ASP A 729 -44.72 -12.76 23.83
N LEU A 730 -43.38 -12.85 23.86
CA LEU A 730 -42.46 -11.76 23.53
C LEU A 730 -42.09 -11.76 22.04
N ASP A 731 -42.14 -12.90 21.36
CA ASP A 731 -41.86 -13.03 19.92
C ASP A 731 -43.11 -12.98 19.02
N LEU A 732 -44.31 -12.96 19.62
CA LEU A 732 -45.62 -12.88 19.00
C LEU A 732 -46.02 -14.14 18.20
N ASN A 733 -45.49 -15.30 18.58
CA ASN A 733 -45.79 -16.57 17.93
C ASN A 733 -47.07 -17.27 18.44
N SER A 734 -47.78 -16.64 19.39
CA SER A 734 -48.99 -17.12 20.08
C SER A 734 -48.75 -18.18 21.17
N TYR A 735 -47.50 -18.48 21.49
CA TYR A 735 -47.09 -19.36 22.59
C TYR A 735 -46.31 -18.56 23.65
N GLN A 736 -46.05 -19.20 24.79
CA GLN A 736 -45.36 -18.62 25.95
C GLN A 736 -44.41 -19.68 26.52
N ASP A 737 -43.75 -20.40 25.62
CA ASP A 737 -42.90 -21.54 25.95
C ASP A 737 -41.49 -21.44 25.38
N ASP A 738 -41.14 -20.30 24.79
CA ASP A 738 -39.79 -20.07 24.29
C ASP A 738 -38.81 -19.65 25.37
N ILE A 739 -37.56 -20.08 25.17
CA ILE A 739 -36.41 -19.73 26.00
C ILE A 739 -35.46 -18.91 25.13
N PHE A 740 -35.33 -17.62 25.46
CA PHE A 740 -34.36 -16.75 24.81
C PHE A 740 -33.04 -16.79 25.56
N THR A 741 -31.98 -17.12 24.83
CA THR A 741 -30.60 -17.18 25.32
C THR A 741 -29.79 -16.05 24.72
N ASP A 742 -28.97 -15.43 25.57
CA ASP A 742 -27.94 -14.50 25.12
C ASP A 742 -26.67 -15.27 24.71
N TYR A 743 -25.86 -14.67 23.84
CA TYR A 743 -24.67 -15.29 23.29
C TYR A 743 -23.52 -14.27 23.24
N ASN A 744 -22.31 -14.70 23.59
CA ASN A 744 -21.12 -13.84 23.53
C ASN A 744 -20.56 -13.81 22.11
N GLU A 745 -21.09 -12.90 21.31
CA GLU A 745 -20.73 -12.70 19.91
C GLU A 745 -19.35 -12.09 19.75
N TRP A 746 -18.94 -11.16 20.62
CA TRP A 746 -17.59 -10.56 20.57
C TRP A 746 -16.49 -11.62 20.68
N GLN A 747 -16.71 -12.67 21.47
CA GLN A 747 -15.77 -13.77 21.60
C GLN A 747 -15.85 -14.79 20.45
N ALA A 748 -16.92 -14.74 19.67
CA ALA A 748 -17.24 -15.71 18.62
C ALA A 748 -17.00 -15.19 17.20
N LEU A 749 -16.54 -13.95 17.04
CA LEU A 749 -16.23 -13.38 15.73
C LEU A 749 -15.21 -14.26 14.99
N GLU A 750 -15.54 -14.63 13.76
CA GLU A 750 -14.63 -15.26 12.81
C GLU A 750 -14.00 -14.15 11.94
N LEU A 751 -12.79 -13.73 12.28
CA LEU A 751 -12.12 -12.62 11.58
C LEU A 751 -11.29 -13.10 10.38
N ASP A 752 -10.77 -14.32 10.44
CA ASP A 752 -10.09 -14.95 9.32
C ASP A 752 -11.09 -15.54 8.31
N PHE A 753 -11.31 -14.83 7.21
CA PHE A 753 -12.09 -15.32 6.08
C PHE A 753 -11.24 -16.08 5.02
N ASN A 754 -9.91 -16.15 5.20
CA ASN A 754 -8.97 -16.74 4.23
C ASN A 754 -8.61 -18.19 4.53
N THR A 755 -8.36 -18.54 5.80
CA THR A 755 -7.69 -19.81 6.16
C THR A 755 -8.57 -20.80 6.91
N VAL A 756 -9.83 -20.46 7.22
CA VAL A 756 -10.75 -21.42 7.85
C VAL A 756 -11.01 -22.59 6.89
N LYS A 757 -10.30 -23.68 7.17
CA LYS A 757 -10.38 -24.95 6.47
C LYS A 757 -11.80 -25.51 6.57
N PRO A 758 -12.29 -26.23 5.54
CA PRO A 758 -13.62 -26.83 5.56
C PRO A 758 -13.93 -27.70 6.79
N PHE A 759 -12.93 -28.16 7.54
CA PHE A 759 -13.06 -29.25 8.52
C PHE A 759 -13.03 -28.86 10.01
N ASP A 760 -12.82 -27.59 10.36
CA ASP A 760 -12.82 -27.16 11.77
C ASP A 760 -14.12 -26.47 12.22
N ALA A 761 -15.08 -26.29 11.30
CA ALA A 761 -16.42 -25.85 11.65
C ALA A 761 -17.28 -27.06 12.11
N PRO A 762 -18.10 -26.92 13.17
CA PRO A 762 -19.06 -27.94 13.59
C PRO A 762 -19.88 -28.46 12.38
N PRO A 763 -20.31 -29.75 12.36
CA PRO A 763 -20.94 -30.38 11.18
C PRO A 763 -22.19 -29.68 10.61
N ILE A 764 -22.78 -28.74 11.34
CA ILE A 764 -23.89 -27.88 10.89
C ILE A 764 -23.42 -26.73 9.99
N LEU A 765 -22.18 -26.23 10.15
CA LEU A 765 -21.59 -25.15 9.35
C LEU A 765 -20.95 -25.64 8.04
N GLN A 766 -20.64 -26.94 7.96
CA GLN A 766 -20.03 -27.56 6.78
C GLN A 766 -21.03 -27.85 5.65
N GLN A 767 -22.29 -28.15 5.99
CA GLN A 767 -23.41 -28.17 5.03
C GLN A 767 -23.88 -26.76 4.67
N LEU A 768 -23.52 -25.78 5.50
CA LEU A 768 -23.81 -24.40 5.27
C LEU A 768 -22.81 -23.83 4.26
N ARG A 769 -21.47 -23.93 4.29
CA ARG A 769 -20.64 -23.19 3.29
C ARG A 769 -20.98 -23.38 1.79
N ASP A 770 -21.42 -24.57 1.34
CA ASP A 770 -21.89 -24.80 -0.04
C ASP A 770 -23.37 -24.38 -0.30
N ILE A 771 -24.09 -23.94 0.74
CA ILE A 771 -25.48 -23.43 0.77
C ILE A 771 -25.60 -22.05 1.48
N SER A 772 -24.54 -21.52 2.11
CA SER A 772 -24.54 -20.46 3.16
C SER A 772 -23.57 -19.32 2.90
N ALA A 773 -23.07 -19.21 1.68
CA ALA A 773 -22.79 -17.89 1.15
C ALA A 773 -24.08 -17.25 0.59
N ALA A 774 -25.27 -17.82 0.84
CA ALA A 774 -26.52 -17.15 0.51
C ALA A 774 -26.60 -15.87 1.34
N PRO A 775 -26.54 -14.71 0.69
CA PRO A 775 -26.47 -13.46 1.42
C PRO A 775 -27.83 -13.14 2.06
N LEU A 776 -27.84 -12.42 3.18
CA LEU A 776 -29.05 -12.21 4.00
C LEU A 776 -29.62 -10.81 3.79
N GLU A 777 -30.92 -10.73 3.45
CA GLU A 777 -31.62 -9.45 3.32
C GLU A 777 -32.03 -8.92 4.67
N GLU A 778 -31.59 -7.69 4.99
CA GLU A 778 -32.20 -6.96 6.08
C GLU A 778 -33.65 -6.60 5.74
N LEU A 779 -34.48 -6.47 6.78
CA LEU A 779 -35.84 -5.97 6.64
C LEU A 779 -35.83 -4.48 6.26
N ALA A 780 -36.76 -4.09 5.38
CA ALA A 780 -36.99 -2.68 5.06
C ALA A 780 -37.41 -1.89 6.32
N PRO A 781 -37.02 -0.61 6.44
CA PRO A 781 -37.37 0.21 7.59
C PRO A 781 -38.88 0.41 7.69
N SER A 782 -39.37 0.61 8.91
CA SER A 782 -40.76 0.97 9.11
C SER A 782 -41.10 2.36 8.54
N ASP A 783 -42.31 2.52 8.01
CA ASP A 783 -42.80 3.83 7.56
C ASP A 783 -42.77 4.87 8.71
N ALA A 784 -42.93 4.43 9.96
CA ALA A 784 -42.84 5.28 11.14
C ALA A 784 -41.43 5.87 11.30
N LEU A 785 -40.39 5.03 11.19
CA LEU A 785 -38.99 5.47 11.25
C LEU A 785 -38.67 6.46 10.13
N LEU A 786 -39.06 6.14 8.89
CA LEU A 786 -38.83 7.03 7.74
C LEU A 786 -39.52 8.39 7.89
N ASN A 787 -40.74 8.40 8.43
CA ASN A 787 -41.45 9.64 8.73
C ASN A 787 -40.73 10.47 9.80
N ASN A 788 -40.14 9.83 10.81
CA ASN A 788 -39.35 10.52 11.84
C ASN A 788 -38.06 11.11 11.26
N ILE A 789 -37.32 10.34 10.46
CA ILE A 789 -36.12 10.80 9.75
C ILE A 789 -36.45 12.04 8.90
N LYS A 790 -37.49 11.97 8.06
CA LYS A 790 -37.89 13.08 7.19
C LYS A 790 -38.31 14.32 7.98
N ARG A 791 -38.97 14.15 9.13
CA ARG A 791 -39.35 15.26 10.01
C ARG A 791 -38.16 15.89 10.72
N ALA A 792 -37.12 15.12 11.03
CA ALA A 792 -35.95 15.63 11.75
C ALA A 792 -35.21 16.73 10.98
N GLY A 793 -35.29 16.74 9.63
CA GLY A 793 -34.67 17.76 8.79
C GLY A 793 -35.53 18.99 8.48
N LEU A 794 -36.80 19.01 8.90
CA LEU A 794 -37.73 20.14 8.76
C LEU A 794 -37.69 21.05 9.99
#